data_AF-U2SK16-F1
#
_entry.id   AF-U2SK16-F1
#
_cell.length_a   1.000
_cell.length_b   1.000
_cell.length_c   1.000
_cell.angle_alpha   90.00
_cell.angle_beta   90.00
_cell.angle_gamma   90.00
#
_symmetry.space_group_name_H-M   'P 1'
#
loop_
_entity.id
_entity.type
_entity.pdbx_description
1 polymer ?
#
loop_
_entity_poly.entity_id
_entity_poly.type
_entity_poly.pdbx_seq_one_letter_code
_entity_poly.pdbx_strand_id
1 'polypeptide(L)'
;MRKNEAKFTTVFFSEAGTKNKNNDYFGYIQLDNYAIWAVADGFDEEEGADVAARLAVESAIEYFMLHPGFNIEIINEIMSYANLKVREKQTETERYSLMHTSLLIVISNYNALLYGNIGNTRFYHLRNGYVISQSSDDTVAQLLVGEEALNTGDLKYHRQRNDLLQAIGDYGKIKPNILKTPVILQEKDTFCLTTIGFWENIDEKEMEVELSRYDEGKKWLVSLEKKVIATLRDNVENYTFAAVGIEAVAEPLPMEKNNRKFFMKISLVAIASILIILTLTLWQVKKRKDIMNKVTVYEQQAEEELIKKNFENSVKELELVIGEYEKLKPKSRGVIGFFLNADARRKEMDRKIEETKNKIKDTEKLKKGFSDIREGNEFFNNGNYEEASKKYQEAKYSLEQNTYKRDEVNTEEVLSEINSRIEATSKLKEAKNLEITGDTAFTSGNYNLAKENYKMASDIYLANGRADYVSSMEEKIREINEKEKQSYNGALLAENKGDVLSHSDVDMSREAYYQARETYQILGDTVKSQEIDTKIQELNSRQMAKLQTANNMVQEGLNQITSNNPSEALSLLTKARTMYQELKDSNNVNNVDKFINQTQEFIKYESEKEKEFIQQSEQSKLEIQLKEEEIEQERIKREKISRDIESATNFEIQGDQMYVLKRYLESISKYEEAKKIFETLKNEGNFNNQLKLEYLERKIKRSEVFLYEEEGDKESKNKNWKEAEKKYEQAKENIKLSDINIEDEQRIDKKLKKIQKKTNKKWWQFWK
;
A
#
# COMPACT_ATOMS: atom_id res chain seq x y z
N MET A 1 98.80 -68.51 17.12
CA MET A 1 99.34 -67.25 16.57
C MET A 1 99.38 -67.45 15.07
N ARG A 2 98.78 -66.55 14.29
CA ARG A 2 98.61 -66.74 12.84
C ARG A 2 99.94 -66.89 12.10
N LYS A 3 101.00 -66.25 12.62
CA LYS A 3 102.38 -66.43 12.15
C LYS A 3 102.89 -67.88 12.20
N ASN A 4 102.39 -68.72 13.11
CA ASN A 4 102.79 -70.12 13.22
C ASN A 4 102.04 -71.03 12.22
N GLU A 5 100.87 -70.58 11.75
CA GLU A 5 100.07 -71.27 10.74
C GLU A 5 100.52 -70.91 9.32
N ALA A 6 101.11 -69.72 9.15
CA ALA A 6 101.61 -69.23 7.88
C ALA A 6 103.14 -69.31 7.78
N LYS A 7 103.66 -69.34 6.57
CA LYS A 7 105.11 -69.34 6.32
C LYS A 7 105.44 -68.35 5.20
N PHE A 8 105.92 -67.18 5.60
CA PHE A 8 106.25 -66.06 4.71
C PHE A 8 107.76 -65.83 4.74
N THR A 9 108.41 -66.01 3.60
CA THR A 9 109.86 -65.86 3.45
C THR A 9 110.16 -64.58 2.70
N THR A 10 110.86 -63.64 3.35
CA THR A 10 111.26 -62.36 2.74
C THR A 10 112.71 -62.42 2.27
N VAL A 11 112.96 -62.04 1.02
CA VAL A 11 114.29 -61.87 0.42
C VAL A 11 114.36 -60.51 -0.25
N PHE A 12 115.49 -59.81 -0.19
CA PHE A 12 115.63 -58.48 -0.79
C PHE A 12 117.08 -58.15 -1.14
N PHE A 13 117.28 -57.20 -2.06
CA PHE A 13 118.51 -56.43 -2.24
C PHE A 13 118.18 -54.93 -2.26
N SER A 14 119.15 -54.10 -1.91
CA SER A 14 119.04 -52.64 -1.94
C SER A 14 120.43 -52.06 -2.17
N GLU A 15 120.64 -51.44 -3.32
CA GLU A 15 121.96 -51.00 -3.77
C GLU A 15 121.92 -49.57 -4.31
N ALA A 16 123.07 -48.89 -4.22
CA ALA A 16 123.19 -47.50 -4.67
C ALA A 16 123.15 -47.34 -6.21
N GLY A 17 123.27 -48.42 -6.97
CA GLY A 17 123.44 -48.34 -8.43
C GLY A 17 124.72 -47.61 -8.82
N THR A 18 124.63 -46.65 -9.73
CA THR A 18 125.76 -45.77 -10.11
C THR A 18 125.88 -44.52 -9.23
N LYS A 19 125.03 -44.37 -8.21
CA LYS A 19 125.05 -43.23 -7.28
C LYS A 19 126.09 -43.43 -6.17
N ASN A 20 126.48 -42.32 -5.54
CA ASN A 20 127.46 -42.33 -4.44
C ASN A 20 126.87 -42.87 -3.12
N LYS A 21 125.55 -42.89 -3.00
CA LYS A 21 124.81 -43.25 -1.79
C LYS A 21 123.53 -43.97 -2.18
N ASN A 22 123.10 -44.90 -1.34
CA ASN A 22 121.78 -45.51 -1.44
C ASN A 22 120.80 -44.72 -0.57
N ASN A 23 119.83 -44.07 -1.22
CA ASN A 23 118.75 -43.30 -0.61
C ASN A 23 117.45 -44.11 -0.53
N ASP A 24 117.44 -45.37 -0.96
CA ASP A 24 116.35 -46.28 -0.67
C ASP A 24 116.45 -46.84 0.75
N TYR A 25 115.30 -47.25 1.29
CA TYR A 25 115.27 -48.03 2.53
C TYR A 25 114.16 -49.08 2.52
N PHE A 26 114.48 -50.28 2.98
CA PHE A 26 113.51 -51.37 3.12
C PHE A 26 113.53 -51.92 4.55
N GLY A 27 112.35 -52.15 5.11
CA GLY A 27 112.19 -52.72 6.43
C GLY A 27 110.91 -53.55 6.53
N TYR A 28 110.89 -54.51 7.45
CA TYR A 28 109.71 -55.31 7.71
C TYR A 28 109.71 -55.85 9.13
N ILE A 29 108.52 -56.17 9.64
CA ILE A 29 108.35 -56.93 10.87
C ILE A 29 107.17 -57.90 10.75
N GLN A 30 107.38 -59.13 11.22
CA GLN A 30 106.37 -60.18 11.28
C GLN A 30 105.97 -60.41 12.74
N LEU A 31 104.83 -59.84 13.16
CA LEU A 31 104.23 -60.01 14.49
C LEU A 31 103.37 -61.30 14.54
N ASP A 32 102.86 -61.65 15.71
CA ASP A 32 102.15 -62.93 15.93
C ASP A 32 100.89 -63.11 15.05
N ASN A 33 100.16 -62.02 14.80
CA ASN A 33 98.89 -62.05 14.06
C ASN A 33 98.88 -61.22 12.79
N TYR A 34 99.87 -60.33 12.63
CA TYR A 34 99.98 -59.45 11.49
C TYR A 34 101.44 -59.26 11.08
N ALA A 35 101.69 -58.77 9.88
CA ALA A 35 103.01 -58.41 9.39
C ALA A 35 102.93 -57.12 8.58
N ILE A 36 104.03 -56.36 8.56
CA ILE A 36 104.20 -55.18 7.72
C ILE A 36 105.54 -55.25 6.97
N TRP A 37 105.52 -54.86 5.71
CA TRP A 37 106.69 -54.58 4.89
C TRP A 37 106.57 -53.16 4.38
N ALA A 38 107.66 -52.41 4.39
CA ALA A 38 107.70 -51.05 3.90
C ALA A 38 108.97 -50.83 3.08
N VAL A 39 108.83 -50.20 1.92
CA VAL A 39 109.94 -49.73 1.09
C VAL A 39 109.75 -48.25 0.80
N ALA A 40 110.84 -47.52 0.84
CA ALA A 40 110.89 -46.11 0.50
C ALA A 40 112.04 -45.82 -0.47
N ASP A 41 111.81 -44.80 -1.30
CA ASP A 41 112.74 -44.29 -2.30
C ASP A 41 112.88 -42.78 -2.03
N GLY A 42 114.05 -42.38 -1.51
CA GLY A 42 114.34 -40.99 -1.14
C GLY A 42 114.61 -40.16 -2.38
N PHE A 43 114.09 -38.94 -2.46
CA PHE A 43 114.29 -38.10 -3.65
C PHE A 43 115.74 -37.57 -3.73
N ASP A 44 116.53 -38.19 -4.61
CA ASP A 44 117.99 -38.01 -4.74
C ASP A 44 118.50 -36.57 -4.98
N GLU A 45 117.66 -35.64 -5.44
CA GLU A 45 118.06 -34.25 -5.71
C GLU A 45 118.18 -33.40 -4.44
N GLU A 46 117.69 -33.90 -3.30
CA GLU A 46 117.60 -33.15 -2.04
C GLU A 46 118.50 -33.72 -0.94
N GLU A 47 119.10 -32.83 -0.13
CA GLU A 47 119.92 -33.26 1.00
C GLU A 47 119.05 -33.94 2.07
N GLY A 48 119.42 -35.17 2.44
CA GLY A 48 118.67 -35.97 3.43
C GLY A 48 117.70 -36.99 2.84
N ALA A 49 117.74 -37.26 1.53
CA ALA A 49 116.94 -38.30 0.87
C ALA A 49 116.97 -39.67 1.59
N ASP A 50 118.17 -40.18 1.93
CA ASP A 50 118.33 -41.42 2.72
C ASP A 50 117.71 -41.32 4.12
N VAL A 51 117.76 -40.13 4.73
CA VAL A 51 117.19 -39.87 6.05
C VAL A 51 115.67 -39.89 5.96
N ALA A 52 115.08 -39.30 4.92
CA ALA A 52 113.65 -39.32 4.66
C ALA A 52 113.15 -40.76 4.46
N ALA A 53 113.78 -41.53 3.58
CA ALA A 53 113.41 -42.91 3.28
C ALA A 53 113.49 -43.80 4.53
N ARG A 54 114.61 -43.74 5.26
CA ARG A 54 114.77 -44.49 6.51
C ARG A 54 113.72 -44.11 7.55
N LEU A 55 113.53 -42.80 7.78
CA LEU A 55 112.60 -42.32 8.79
C LEU A 55 111.15 -42.68 8.45
N ALA A 56 110.76 -42.63 7.18
CA ALA A 56 109.43 -43.02 6.72
C ALA A 56 109.14 -44.51 7.00
N VAL A 57 110.07 -45.40 6.66
CA VAL A 57 109.95 -46.84 6.90
C VAL A 57 109.98 -47.18 8.39
N GLU A 58 110.92 -46.62 9.15
CA GLU A 58 111.02 -46.85 10.60
C GLU A 58 109.75 -46.37 11.32
N SER A 59 109.25 -45.19 10.98
CA SER A 59 108.01 -44.64 11.55
C SER A 59 106.79 -45.49 11.17
N ALA A 60 106.77 -46.03 9.96
CA ALA A 60 105.68 -46.90 9.53
C ALA A 60 105.63 -48.21 10.32
N ILE A 61 106.80 -48.81 10.54
CA ILE A 61 106.96 -50.03 11.36
C ILE A 61 106.64 -49.72 12.82
N GLU A 62 107.14 -48.61 13.37
CA GLU A 62 106.87 -48.17 14.75
C GLU A 62 105.36 -48.03 15.02
N TYR A 63 104.65 -47.30 14.16
CA TYR A 63 103.21 -47.11 14.31
C TYR A 63 102.46 -48.44 14.27
N PHE A 64 102.83 -49.32 13.33
CA PHE A 64 102.21 -50.64 13.20
C PHE A 64 102.49 -51.56 14.39
N MET A 65 103.68 -51.47 15.01
CA MET A 65 103.98 -52.23 16.22
C MET A 65 103.13 -51.79 17.41
N LEU A 66 102.81 -50.50 17.51
CA LEU A 66 101.96 -49.94 18.56
C LEU A 66 100.47 -50.19 18.29
N HIS A 67 100.07 -50.18 17.02
CA HIS A 67 98.68 -50.30 16.56
C HIS A 67 98.53 -51.38 15.48
N PRO A 68 98.82 -52.67 15.79
CA PRO A 68 98.77 -53.73 14.80
C PRO A 68 97.33 -54.03 14.41
N GLY A 69 97.06 -54.10 13.11
CA GLY A 69 95.76 -54.50 12.60
C GLY A 69 95.72 -54.59 11.08
N PHE A 70 94.53 -54.90 10.55
CA PHE A 70 94.33 -55.19 9.14
C PHE A 70 93.05 -54.54 8.61
N ASN A 71 93.14 -53.25 8.27
CA ASN A 71 92.09 -52.47 7.63
C ASN A 71 92.68 -51.25 6.91
N ILE A 72 91.86 -50.53 6.15
CA ILE A 72 92.27 -49.38 5.33
C ILE A 72 92.63 -48.18 6.22
N GLU A 73 91.96 -48.03 7.35
CA GLU A 73 92.15 -46.95 8.30
C GLU A 73 93.57 -46.98 8.88
N ILE A 74 94.07 -48.15 9.28
CA ILE A 74 95.43 -48.34 9.79
C ILE A 74 96.48 -47.95 8.75
N ILE A 75 96.30 -48.29 7.46
CA ILE A 75 97.24 -47.87 6.41
C ILE A 75 97.29 -46.34 6.29
N ASN A 76 96.14 -45.67 6.34
CA ASN A 76 96.09 -44.20 6.32
C ASN A 76 96.81 -43.59 7.54
N GLU A 77 96.61 -44.17 8.72
CA GLU A 77 97.22 -43.72 9.97
C GLU A 77 98.74 -43.90 9.95
N ILE A 78 99.23 -45.07 9.49
CA ILE A 78 100.65 -45.34 9.31
C ILE A 78 101.30 -44.33 8.36
N MET A 79 100.70 -44.12 7.18
CA MET A 79 101.22 -43.17 6.19
C MET A 79 101.22 -41.73 6.72
N SER A 80 100.15 -41.34 7.42
CA SER A 80 100.04 -40.01 8.03
C SER A 80 101.09 -39.80 9.12
N TYR A 81 101.35 -40.83 9.92
CA TYR A 81 102.38 -40.80 10.96
C TYR A 81 103.79 -40.73 10.37
N ALA A 82 104.09 -41.52 9.33
CA ALA A 82 105.36 -41.43 8.61
C ALA A 82 105.58 -40.02 8.02
N ASN A 83 104.54 -39.42 7.42
CA ASN A 83 104.58 -38.04 6.93
C ASN A 83 104.84 -37.03 8.03
N LEU A 84 104.19 -37.18 9.18
CA LEU A 84 104.42 -36.33 10.34
C LEU A 84 105.89 -36.40 10.80
N LYS A 85 106.47 -37.60 10.90
CA LYS A 85 107.85 -37.79 11.36
C LYS A 85 108.88 -37.21 10.41
N VAL A 86 108.73 -37.43 9.10
CA VAL A 86 109.60 -36.79 8.10
C VAL A 86 109.50 -35.26 8.18
N ARG A 87 108.29 -34.71 8.34
CA ARG A 87 108.09 -33.26 8.49
C ARG A 87 108.62 -32.65 9.78
N GLU A 88 108.51 -33.36 10.90
CA GLU A 88 109.16 -32.97 12.16
C GLU A 88 110.66 -32.81 11.91
N LYS A 89 111.28 -33.77 11.21
CA LYS A 89 112.71 -33.72 10.91
C LYS A 89 113.11 -32.63 9.92
N GLN A 90 112.30 -32.36 8.89
CA GLN A 90 112.47 -31.21 7.99
C GLN A 90 112.46 -29.87 8.76
N THR A 91 111.61 -29.77 9.79
CA THR A 91 111.47 -28.55 10.61
C THR A 91 112.63 -28.38 11.60
N GLU A 92 113.12 -29.49 12.17
CA GLU A 92 114.21 -29.48 13.15
C GLU A 92 115.59 -29.19 12.55
N THR A 93 115.81 -29.52 11.27
CA THR A 93 117.13 -29.49 10.64
C THR A 93 117.05 -28.80 9.28
N GLU A 94 117.46 -27.54 9.21
CA GLU A 94 117.31 -26.67 8.02
C GLU A 94 117.85 -27.29 6.71
N ARG A 95 119.00 -27.98 6.77
CA ARG A 95 119.58 -28.68 5.61
C ARG A 95 118.72 -29.81 5.04
N TYR A 96 117.73 -30.31 5.80
CA TYR A 96 116.83 -31.37 5.37
C TYR A 96 115.42 -30.84 5.09
N SER A 97 115.24 -29.52 5.00
CA SER A 97 113.92 -28.89 4.89
C SER A 97 113.11 -29.31 3.65
N LEU A 98 113.79 -29.78 2.60
CA LEU A 98 113.21 -30.25 1.35
C LEU A 98 113.34 -31.76 1.15
N MET A 99 113.69 -32.55 2.18
CA MET A 99 113.80 -34.00 1.99
C MET A 99 112.40 -34.62 1.79
N HIS A 100 112.20 -35.40 0.73
CA HIS A 100 110.95 -36.13 0.48
C HIS A 100 111.25 -37.58 0.08
N THR A 101 110.26 -38.46 0.23
CA THR A 101 110.40 -39.87 -0.15
C THR A 101 109.08 -40.49 -0.63
N SER A 102 109.15 -41.35 -1.64
CA SER A 102 108.06 -42.28 -1.96
C SER A 102 108.00 -43.36 -0.89
N LEU A 103 106.80 -43.83 -0.52
CA LEU A 103 106.63 -44.89 0.48
C LEU A 103 105.55 -45.87 0.03
N LEU A 104 105.87 -47.15 0.06
CA LEU A 104 104.92 -48.26 -0.13
C LEU A 104 104.93 -49.10 1.15
N ILE A 105 103.75 -49.34 1.71
CA ILE A 105 103.55 -50.27 2.83
C ILE A 105 102.62 -51.40 2.41
N VAL A 106 102.92 -52.62 2.87
CA VAL A 106 102.08 -53.80 2.75
C VAL A 106 101.84 -54.33 4.15
N ILE A 107 100.59 -54.42 4.58
CA ILE A 107 100.20 -55.09 5.82
C ILE A 107 99.50 -56.42 5.49
N SER A 108 99.72 -57.44 6.30
CA SER A 108 99.08 -58.75 6.15
C SER A 108 98.58 -59.28 7.48
N ASN A 109 97.46 -59.98 7.47
CA ASN A 109 96.99 -60.82 8.58
C ASN A 109 97.33 -62.31 8.35
N TYR A 110 98.34 -62.60 7.53
CA TYR A 110 98.77 -63.93 7.10
C TYR A 110 97.76 -64.74 6.25
N ASN A 111 96.56 -64.22 5.98
CA ASN A 111 95.58 -64.82 5.05
C ASN A 111 95.29 -63.89 3.86
N ALA A 112 95.37 -62.59 4.08
CA ALA A 112 95.20 -61.56 3.09
C ALA A 112 96.25 -60.46 3.27
N LEU A 113 96.46 -59.65 2.25
CA LEU A 113 97.24 -58.42 2.32
C LEU A 113 96.42 -57.20 1.91
N LEU A 114 96.85 -56.05 2.40
CA LEU A 114 96.46 -54.73 1.94
C LEU A 114 97.74 -53.93 1.76
N TYR A 115 97.78 -53.06 0.76
CA TYR A 115 98.89 -52.15 0.57
C TYR A 115 98.40 -50.72 0.38
N GLY A 116 99.28 -49.78 0.67
CA GLY A 116 99.13 -48.38 0.31
C GLY A 116 100.46 -47.83 -0.16
N ASN A 117 100.44 -47.00 -1.20
CA ASN A 117 101.61 -46.30 -1.68
C ASN A 117 101.37 -44.80 -1.84
N ILE A 118 102.44 -44.03 -1.77
CA ILE A 118 102.50 -42.62 -2.15
C ILE A 118 103.83 -42.40 -2.87
N GLY A 119 103.80 -41.60 -3.94
CA GLY A 119 104.88 -41.55 -4.91
C GLY A 119 104.89 -42.77 -5.84
N ASN A 120 106.08 -43.21 -6.26
CA ASN A 120 106.29 -44.17 -7.35
C ASN A 120 107.05 -45.44 -6.94
N THR A 121 107.01 -45.80 -5.66
CA THR A 121 107.35 -47.15 -5.20
C THR A 121 106.21 -48.11 -5.59
N ARG A 122 106.56 -49.28 -6.13
CA ARG A 122 105.60 -50.19 -6.75
C ARG A 122 105.43 -51.51 -6.03
N PHE A 123 104.17 -51.89 -5.86
CA PHE A 123 103.74 -53.21 -5.43
C PHE A 123 103.45 -54.08 -6.65
N TYR A 124 103.89 -55.33 -6.62
CA TYR A 124 103.47 -56.37 -7.57
C TYR A 124 102.97 -57.60 -6.82
N HIS A 125 101.92 -58.24 -7.32
CA HIS A 125 101.46 -59.55 -6.84
C HIS A 125 101.55 -60.57 -7.95
N LEU A 126 102.34 -61.61 -7.70
CA LEU A 126 102.57 -62.72 -8.60
C LEU A 126 101.82 -63.96 -8.10
N ARG A 127 101.12 -64.63 -9.02
CA ARG A 127 100.44 -65.91 -8.77
C ARG A 127 100.68 -66.83 -9.95
N ASN A 128 101.04 -68.08 -9.66
CA ASN A 128 101.39 -69.08 -10.68
C ASN A 128 102.46 -68.61 -11.67
N GLY A 129 103.40 -67.78 -11.21
CA GLY A 129 104.50 -67.27 -12.03
C GLY A 129 104.19 -65.99 -12.84
N TYR A 130 102.97 -65.46 -12.78
CA TYR A 130 102.54 -64.27 -13.53
C TYR A 130 102.20 -63.10 -12.60
N VAL A 131 102.51 -61.87 -13.02
CA VAL A 131 102.07 -60.63 -12.36
C VAL A 131 100.58 -60.45 -12.62
N ILE A 132 99.77 -60.56 -11.56
CA ILE A 132 98.30 -60.45 -11.64
C ILE A 132 97.76 -59.13 -11.12
N SER A 133 98.55 -58.37 -10.35
CA SER A 133 98.21 -57.00 -9.99
C SER A 133 99.44 -56.15 -9.70
N GLN A 134 99.29 -54.83 -9.87
CA GLN A 134 100.32 -53.81 -9.65
C GLN A 134 99.67 -52.57 -9.01
N SER A 135 100.42 -51.84 -8.18
CA SER A 135 99.99 -50.52 -7.68
C SER A 135 99.94 -49.46 -8.78
N SER A 136 99.13 -48.43 -8.57
CA SER A 136 99.16 -47.22 -9.39
C SER A 136 100.14 -46.22 -8.77
N ASP A 137 101.04 -45.66 -9.58
CA ASP A 137 101.98 -44.63 -9.12
C ASP A 137 101.24 -43.31 -8.86
N ASP A 138 101.67 -42.55 -7.86
CA ASP A 138 101.24 -41.15 -7.67
C ASP A 138 102.12 -40.21 -8.50
N THR A 139 102.01 -40.31 -9.83
CA THR A 139 102.81 -39.51 -10.78
C THR A 139 101.93 -38.80 -11.79
N VAL A 140 102.45 -37.71 -12.37
CA VAL A 140 101.75 -36.91 -13.39
C VAL A 140 101.33 -37.79 -14.57
N ALA A 141 102.22 -38.67 -15.05
CA ALA A 141 101.90 -39.55 -16.18
C ALA A 141 100.79 -40.56 -15.83
N GLN A 142 100.78 -41.10 -14.60
CA GLN A 142 99.73 -42.02 -14.16
C GLN A 142 98.36 -41.33 -14.01
N LEU A 143 98.33 -40.07 -13.58
CA LEU A 143 97.13 -39.23 -13.60
C LEU A 143 96.62 -39.00 -15.03
N LEU A 144 97.50 -38.70 -15.99
CA LEU A 144 97.10 -38.55 -17.40
C LEU A 144 96.50 -39.84 -17.98
N VAL A 145 97.00 -41.01 -17.58
CA VAL A 145 96.37 -42.29 -17.94
C VAL A 145 94.99 -42.43 -17.30
N GLY A 146 94.85 -42.06 -16.02
CA GLY A 146 93.56 -42.08 -15.31
C GLY A 146 92.51 -41.16 -15.91
N GLU A 147 92.92 -40.02 -16.47
CA GLU A 147 92.07 -39.05 -17.18
C GLU A 147 91.90 -39.36 -18.68
N GLU A 148 92.31 -40.56 -19.14
CA GLU A 148 92.26 -40.99 -20.55
C GLU A 148 93.03 -40.07 -21.54
N ALA A 149 93.94 -39.23 -21.03
CA ALA A 149 94.77 -38.30 -21.82
C ALA A 149 96.09 -38.94 -22.31
N LEU A 150 96.48 -40.09 -21.76
CA LEU A 150 97.65 -40.88 -22.15
C LEU A 150 97.25 -42.36 -22.21
N ASN A 151 97.64 -43.10 -23.26
CA ASN A 151 97.40 -44.54 -23.30
C ASN A 151 98.31 -45.25 -22.28
N THR A 152 97.81 -46.31 -21.65
CA THR A 152 98.59 -47.10 -20.66
C THR A 152 99.89 -47.67 -21.24
N GLY A 153 99.92 -48.04 -22.53
CA GLY A 153 101.12 -48.54 -23.20
C GLY A 153 102.23 -47.49 -23.38
N ASP A 154 101.86 -46.21 -23.40
CA ASP A 154 102.78 -45.07 -23.59
C ASP A 154 103.35 -44.58 -22.26
N LEU A 155 102.74 -44.93 -21.12
CA LEU A 155 103.14 -44.53 -19.77
C LEU A 155 104.63 -44.79 -19.50
N LYS A 156 105.12 -45.98 -19.88
CA LYS A 156 106.50 -46.39 -19.66
C LYS A 156 107.52 -45.55 -20.43
N TYR A 157 107.13 -44.82 -21.47
CA TYR A 157 108.03 -43.96 -22.24
C TYR A 157 107.80 -42.45 -21.96
N HIS A 158 106.87 -42.12 -21.06
CA HIS A 158 106.50 -40.74 -20.80
C HIS A 158 107.58 -40.00 -20.00
N ARG A 159 107.93 -38.77 -20.40
CA ARG A 159 108.97 -37.95 -19.75
C ARG A 159 108.67 -37.69 -18.27
N GLN A 160 107.40 -37.52 -17.93
CA GLN A 160 106.93 -37.19 -16.58
C GLN A 160 106.48 -38.42 -15.77
N ARG A 161 106.98 -39.62 -16.11
CA ARG A 161 106.60 -40.85 -15.41
C ARG A 161 107.09 -40.91 -13.97
N ASN A 162 108.10 -40.09 -13.63
CA ASN A 162 108.68 -39.97 -12.29
C ASN A 162 108.34 -38.65 -11.59
N ASP A 163 107.59 -37.73 -12.24
CA ASP A 163 107.15 -36.49 -11.63
C ASP A 163 106.06 -36.82 -10.59
N LEU A 164 106.42 -36.80 -9.31
CA LEU A 164 105.51 -37.15 -8.22
C LEU A 164 104.40 -36.12 -8.05
N LEU A 165 103.18 -36.59 -7.79
CA LEU A 165 102.05 -35.73 -7.40
C LEU A 165 102.05 -35.46 -5.89
N GLN A 166 102.49 -36.44 -5.12
CA GLN A 166 102.60 -36.39 -3.66
C GLN A 166 103.74 -37.29 -3.20
N ALA A 167 104.39 -36.92 -2.10
CA ALA A 167 105.40 -37.70 -1.41
C ALA A 167 105.26 -37.59 0.12
N ILE A 168 105.89 -38.50 0.84
CA ILE A 168 106.10 -38.35 2.29
C ILE A 168 107.11 -37.20 2.49
N GLY A 169 106.77 -36.27 3.39
CA GLY A 169 107.45 -34.99 3.59
C GLY A 169 106.65 -33.80 3.09
N ASP A 170 105.59 -34.00 2.28
CA ASP A 170 104.81 -32.89 1.72
C ASP A 170 103.99 -32.13 2.77
N TYR A 171 103.93 -30.81 2.59
CA TYR A 171 103.11 -29.94 3.44
C TYR A 171 101.61 -30.21 3.23
N GLY A 172 100.91 -30.47 4.34
CA GLY A 172 99.47 -30.68 4.36
C GLY A 172 99.06 -32.13 4.58
N LYS A 173 97.82 -32.44 4.20
CA LYS A 173 97.25 -33.79 4.35
C LYS A 173 97.52 -34.60 3.08
N ILE A 174 98.36 -35.62 3.20
CA ILE A 174 98.59 -36.59 2.12
C ILE A 174 97.37 -37.47 1.88
N LYS A 175 97.25 -38.00 0.66
CA LYS A 175 96.17 -38.91 0.27
C LYS A 175 96.76 -40.16 -0.39
N PRO A 176 97.21 -41.15 0.39
CA PRO A 176 97.83 -42.35 -0.15
C PRO A 176 96.89 -43.15 -1.06
N ASN A 177 97.46 -43.80 -2.07
CA ASN A 177 96.78 -44.78 -2.91
C ASN A 177 96.66 -46.12 -2.17
N ILE A 178 95.49 -46.38 -1.59
CA ILE A 178 95.25 -47.58 -0.78
C ILE A 178 94.32 -48.55 -1.51
N LEU A 179 94.70 -49.83 -1.52
CA LEU A 179 93.87 -50.89 -2.05
C LEU A 179 92.58 -51.04 -1.22
N LYS A 180 91.42 -50.86 -1.87
CA LYS A 180 90.11 -50.86 -1.18
C LYS A 180 89.60 -52.26 -0.80
N THR A 181 90.14 -53.32 -1.40
CA THR A 181 89.69 -54.70 -1.17
C THR A 181 90.90 -55.57 -0.87
N PRO A 182 90.94 -56.28 0.27
CA PRO A 182 92.05 -57.16 0.61
C PRO A 182 92.34 -58.20 -0.48
N VAL A 183 93.62 -58.39 -0.82
CA VAL A 183 94.05 -59.50 -1.68
C VAL A 183 94.10 -60.76 -0.82
N ILE A 184 93.25 -61.74 -1.14
CA ILE A 184 93.33 -63.06 -0.49
C ILE A 184 94.53 -63.81 -1.05
N LEU A 185 95.44 -64.20 -0.14
CA LEU A 185 96.69 -64.87 -0.46
C LEU A 185 96.47 -66.37 -0.66
N GLN A 186 97.25 -66.96 -1.55
CA GLN A 186 97.30 -68.39 -1.79
C GLN A 186 98.72 -68.92 -1.56
N GLU A 187 98.85 -70.20 -1.28
CA GLU A 187 100.16 -70.86 -1.29
C GLU A 187 100.82 -70.68 -2.66
N LYS A 188 102.13 -70.45 -2.65
CA LYS A 188 103.00 -70.11 -3.80
C LYS A 188 102.78 -68.73 -4.40
N ASP A 189 101.89 -67.91 -3.84
CA ASP A 189 101.89 -66.49 -4.18
C ASP A 189 103.22 -65.84 -3.78
N THR A 190 103.60 -64.81 -4.53
CA THR A 190 104.72 -63.93 -4.17
C THR A 190 104.25 -62.50 -4.35
N PHE A 191 104.53 -61.62 -3.39
CA PHE A 191 104.37 -60.20 -3.61
C PHE A 191 105.71 -59.49 -3.50
N CYS A 192 105.85 -58.41 -4.27
CA CYS A 192 107.08 -57.66 -4.41
C CYS A 192 106.87 -56.19 -4.08
N LEU A 193 107.88 -55.58 -3.47
CA LEU A 193 107.99 -54.15 -3.23
C LEU A 193 109.23 -53.65 -3.95
N THR A 194 109.11 -52.58 -4.72
CA THR A 194 110.17 -52.11 -5.62
C THR A 194 110.29 -50.59 -5.63
N THR A 195 111.50 -50.08 -5.81
CA THR A 195 111.81 -48.65 -6.03
C THR A 195 112.12 -48.37 -7.50
N ILE A 196 112.27 -47.09 -7.86
CA ILE A 196 112.37 -46.65 -9.26
C ILE A 196 113.48 -47.37 -10.02
N GLY A 197 114.69 -47.44 -9.44
CA GLY A 197 115.83 -48.04 -10.13
C GLY A 197 115.64 -49.52 -10.47
N PHE A 198 114.75 -50.23 -9.79
CA PHE A 198 114.41 -51.62 -10.16
C PHE A 198 113.43 -51.67 -11.34
N TRP A 199 112.22 -51.12 -11.17
CA TRP A 199 111.14 -51.31 -12.14
C TRP A 199 111.38 -50.53 -13.44
N GLU A 200 112.31 -49.58 -13.46
CA GLU A 200 112.75 -48.98 -14.71
C GLU A 200 113.63 -49.91 -15.55
N ASN A 201 114.39 -50.80 -14.92
CA ASN A 201 115.32 -51.70 -15.59
C ASN A 201 114.72 -53.08 -15.90
N ILE A 202 113.75 -53.52 -15.10
CA ILE A 202 113.11 -54.83 -15.22
C ILE A 202 111.61 -54.63 -15.38
N ASP A 203 111.06 -55.10 -16.50
CA ASP A 203 109.61 -55.11 -16.72
C ASP A 203 108.94 -56.34 -16.11
N GLU A 204 107.61 -56.34 -16.06
CA GLU A 204 106.82 -57.41 -15.47
C GLU A 204 107.09 -58.75 -16.16
N LYS A 205 107.26 -58.77 -17.49
CA LYS A 205 107.53 -60.00 -18.24
C LYS A 205 108.90 -60.58 -17.90
N GLU A 206 109.90 -59.73 -17.68
CA GLU A 206 111.21 -60.17 -17.24
C GLU A 206 111.17 -60.76 -15.83
N MET A 207 110.38 -60.18 -14.92
CA MET A 207 110.15 -60.76 -13.59
C MET A 207 109.57 -62.18 -13.69
N GLU A 208 108.55 -62.35 -14.53
CA GLU A 208 107.88 -63.64 -14.78
C GLU A 208 108.82 -64.68 -15.41
N VAL A 209 109.59 -64.27 -16.43
CA VAL A 209 110.55 -65.15 -17.11
C VAL A 209 111.63 -65.62 -16.15
N GLU A 210 112.22 -64.73 -15.35
CA GLU A 210 113.25 -65.13 -14.39
C GLU A 210 112.69 -66.00 -13.26
N LEU A 211 111.46 -65.74 -12.81
CA LEU A 211 110.80 -66.56 -11.80
C LEU A 211 110.59 -68.00 -12.31
N SER A 212 110.25 -68.17 -13.60
CA SER A 212 110.09 -69.49 -14.22
C SER A 212 111.38 -70.32 -14.33
N ARG A 213 112.55 -69.67 -14.25
CA ARG A 213 113.87 -70.33 -14.35
C ARG A 213 114.43 -70.75 -13.00
N TYR A 214 114.01 -70.07 -11.92
CA TYR A 214 114.58 -70.23 -10.60
C TYR A 214 113.46 -70.32 -9.55
N ASP A 215 113.06 -71.54 -9.19
CA ASP A 215 112.01 -71.79 -8.17
C ASP A 215 112.42 -71.36 -6.75
N GLU A 216 113.71 -71.12 -6.50
CA GLU A 216 114.22 -70.69 -5.20
C GLU A 216 114.34 -69.16 -5.15
N GLY A 217 113.60 -68.53 -4.23
CA GLY A 217 113.51 -67.06 -4.14
C GLY A 217 114.85 -66.33 -4.07
N LYS A 218 115.88 -66.90 -3.44
CA LYS A 218 117.24 -66.33 -3.41
C LYS A 218 117.93 -66.36 -4.79
N LYS A 219 117.74 -67.43 -5.57
CA LYS A 219 118.33 -67.53 -6.91
C LYS A 219 117.61 -66.61 -7.89
N TRP A 220 116.29 -66.52 -7.78
CA TRP A 220 115.49 -65.56 -8.53
C TRP A 220 115.93 -64.13 -8.26
N LEU A 221 116.08 -63.77 -6.97
CA LEU A 221 116.57 -62.47 -6.53
C LEU A 221 117.94 -62.13 -7.16
N VAL A 222 118.92 -63.04 -7.08
CA VAL A 222 120.26 -62.84 -7.67
C VAL A 222 120.20 -62.73 -9.21
N SER A 223 119.29 -63.44 -9.88
CA SER A 223 119.13 -63.32 -11.33
C SER A 223 118.60 -61.95 -11.74
N LEU A 224 117.59 -61.45 -11.03
CA LEU A 224 117.03 -60.12 -11.24
C LEU A 224 118.06 -59.03 -10.99
N GLU A 225 118.83 -59.13 -9.89
CA GLU A 225 119.91 -58.18 -9.58
C GLU A 225 120.96 -58.14 -10.68
N LYS A 226 121.40 -59.31 -11.18
CA LYS A 226 122.34 -59.39 -12.31
C LYS A 226 121.81 -58.74 -13.58
N LYS A 227 120.50 -58.80 -13.84
CA LYS A 227 119.89 -58.10 -14.99
C LYS A 227 119.90 -56.59 -14.79
N VAL A 228 119.64 -56.10 -13.58
CA VAL A 228 119.79 -54.66 -13.27
C VAL A 228 121.24 -54.23 -13.49
N ILE A 229 122.22 -54.99 -13.00
CA ILE A 229 123.66 -54.70 -13.19
C ILE A 229 124.07 -54.77 -14.68
N ALA A 230 123.50 -55.69 -15.45
CA ALA A 230 123.80 -55.88 -16.87
C ALA A 230 123.08 -54.88 -17.79
N THR A 231 122.34 -53.91 -17.23
CA THR A 231 121.66 -52.87 -18.02
C THR A 231 122.65 -52.07 -18.87
N LEU A 232 122.20 -51.63 -20.06
CA LEU A 232 123.00 -50.78 -20.97
C LEU A 232 122.85 -49.29 -20.64
N ARG A 233 122.20 -48.94 -19.53
CA ARG A 233 122.00 -47.55 -19.12
C ARG A 233 123.27 -46.98 -18.49
N ASP A 234 123.64 -45.76 -18.89
CA ASP A 234 124.80 -45.06 -18.33
C ASP A 234 124.62 -44.62 -16.88
N ASN A 235 123.37 -44.40 -16.45
CA ASN A 235 123.00 -44.03 -15.09
C ASN A 235 121.92 -44.99 -14.57
N VAL A 236 122.22 -45.66 -13.46
CA VAL A 236 121.32 -46.56 -12.73
C VAL A 236 121.01 -45.91 -11.39
N GLU A 237 119.75 -45.55 -11.19
CA GLU A 237 119.22 -45.01 -9.93
C GLU A 237 119.37 -46.01 -8.77
N ASN A 238 119.16 -45.54 -7.53
CA ASN A 238 119.04 -46.44 -6.38
C ASN A 238 117.95 -47.47 -6.66
N TYR A 239 118.24 -48.73 -6.35
CA TYR A 239 117.33 -49.82 -6.64
C TYR A 239 117.20 -50.77 -5.46
N THR A 240 115.95 -51.02 -5.12
CA THR A 240 115.56 -51.92 -4.06
C THR A 240 114.45 -52.82 -4.57
N PHE A 241 114.62 -54.11 -4.33
CA PHE A 241 113.63 -55.12 -4.63
C PHE A 241 113.51 -56.03 -3.41
N ALA A 242 112.30 -56.13 -2.89
CA ALA A 242 111.95 -57.10 -1.87
C ALA A 242 110.85 -58.01 -2.40
N ALA A 243 111.03 -59.32 -2.22
CA ALA A 243 110.03 -60.33 -2.52
C ALA A 243 109.67 -61.11 -1.27
N VAL A 244 108.37 -61.36 -1.10
CA VAL A 244 107.82 -62.17 -0.02
C VAL A 244 107.12 -63.37 -0.64
N GLY A 245 107.76 -64.53 -0.55
CA GLY A 245 107.20 -65.80 -0.97
C GLY A 245 106.30 -66.41 0.11
N ILE A 246 105.13 -66.90 -0.29
CA ILE A 246 104.11 -67.44 0.60
C ILE A 246 104.09 -68.95 0.45
N GLU A 247 104.62 -69.68 1.43
CA GLU A 247 104.61 -71.15 1.44
C GLU A 247 103.34 -71.72 2.09
N ALA A 248 102.80 -71.01 3.09
CA ALA A 248 101.56 -71.36 3.79
C ALA A 248 100.82 -70.09 4.24
N VAL A 249 99.50 -70.12 4.26
CA VAL A 249 98.62 -69.03 4.72
C VAL A 249 97.84 -69.45 5.97
N ALA A 250 97.54 -68.49 6.85
CA ALA A 250 96.72 -68.73 8.03
C ALA A 250 95.24 -68.90 7.65
N GLU A 251 94.44 -69.55 8.51
CA GLU A 251 93.02 -69.74 8.24
C GLU A 251 92.27 -68.41 8.12
N PRO A 252 91.24 -68.30 7.26
CA PRO A 252 90.42 -67.10 7.16
C PRO A 252 89.75 -66.78 8.50
N LEU A 253 89.85 -65.53 8.96
CA LEU A 253 89.06 -65.11 10.12
C LEU A 253 87.57 -65.13 9.75
N PRO A 254 86.68 -65.61 10.64
CA PRO A 254 85.24 -65.58 10.38
C PRO A 254 84.80 -64.11 10.20
N MET A 255 84.39 -63.76 8.98
CA MET A 255 83.86 -62.42 8.69
C MET A 255 82.61 -62.17 9.55
N GLU A 256 82.65 -61.13 10.40
CA GLU A 256 81.43 -60.55 10.93
C GLU A 256 80.55 -60.10 9.75
N LYS A 257 79.35 -60.68 9.66
CA LYS A 257 78.35 -60.29 8.65
C LYS A 257 77.99 -58.83 8.84
N ASN A 258 78.52 -57.97 7.97
CA ASN A 258 78.16 -56.56 7.88
C ASN A 258 76.73 -56.41 7.29
N ASN A 259 75.71 -56.57 8.14
CA ASN A 259 74.30 -56.45 7.78
C ASN A 259 73.86 -55.01 7.44
N ARG A 260 74.79 -54.03 7.40
CA ARG A 260 74.49 -52.59 7.21
C ARG A 260 73.74 -52.30 5.92
N LYS A 261 74.02 -53.01 4.82
CA LYS A 261 73.30 -52.84 3.53
C LYS A 261 71.89 -53.43 3.53
N PHE A 262 71.65 -54.49 4.31
CA PHE A 262 70.32 -55.10 4.47
C PHE A 262 69.43 -54.24 5.38
N PHE A 263 69.96 -53.78 6.52
CA PHE A 263 69.28 -52.82 7.38
C PHE A 263 69.06 -51.47 6.70
N MET A 264 69.97 -50.98 5.85
CA MET A 264 69.71 -49.75 5.07
C MET A 264 68.51 -49.88 4.13
N LYS A 265 68.33 -51.02 3.47
CA LYS A 265 67.17 -51.25 2.58
C LYS A 265 65.87 -51.37 3.38
N ILE A 266 65.89 -52.07 4.52
CA ILE A 266 64.73 -52.13 5.42
C ILE A 266 64.41 -50.75 6.01
N SER A 267 65.43 -49.99 6.43
CA SER A 267 65.26 -48.63 6.94
C SER A 267 64.75 -47.68 5.84
N LEU A 268 65.19 -47.80 4.60
CA LEU A 268 64.65 -47.00 3.48
C LEU A 268 63.17 -47.31 3.20
N VAL A 269 62.79 -48.59 3.19
CA VAL A 269 61.39 -49.00 3.04
C VAL A 269 60.55 -48.58 4.26
N ALA A 270 61.09 -48.68 5.46
CA ALA A 270 60.43 -48.22 6.69
C ALA A 270 60.26 -46.69 6.70
N ILE A 271 61.28 -45.93 6.30
CA ILE A 271 61.21 -44.46 6.16
C ILE A 271 60.20 -44.07 5.07
N ALA A 272 60.20 -44.74 3.91
CA ALA A 272 59.20 -44.50 2.87
C ALA A 272 57.78 -44.83 3.36
N SER A 273 57.60 -45.92 4.11
CA SER A 273 56.31 -46.29 4.71
C SER A 273 55.86 -45.28 5.78
N ILE A 274 56.78 -44.80 6.62
CA ILE A 274 56.52 -43.74 7.61
C ILE A 274 56.17 -42.43 6.90
N LEU A 275 56.85 -42.07 5.82
CA LEU A 275 56.54 -40.88 5.02
C LEU A 275 55.17 -40.99 4.35
N ILE A 276 54.80 -42.17 3.84
CA ILE A 276 53.45 -42.42 3.30
C ILE A 276 52.39 -42.31 4.40
N ILE A 277 52.62 -42.90 5.57
CA ILE A 277 51.71 -42.79 6.72
C ILE A 277 51.61 -41.33 7.19
N LEU A 278 52.73 -40.61 7.26
CA LEU A 278 52.79 -39.20 7.65
C LEU A 278 52.07 -38.29 6.64
N THR A 279 52.26 -38.52 5.34
CA THR A 279 51.56 -37.76 4.30
C THR A 279 50.06 -38.05 4.31
N LEU A 280 49.64 -39.30 4.51
CA LEU A 280 48.24 -39.67 4.67
C LEU A 280 47.62 -39.07 5.94
N THR A 281 48.35 -39.04 7.06
CA THR A 281 47.86 -38.44 8.31
C THR A 281 47.77 -36.92 8.19
N LEU A 282 48.77 -36.26 7.61
CA LEU A 282 48.76 -34.82 7.32
C LEU A 282 47.63 -34.45 6.35
N TRP A 283 47.41 -35.25 5.30
CA TRP A 283 46.29 -35.07 4.39
C TRP A 283 44.94 -35.21 5.10
N GLN A 284 44.81 -36.23 5.97
CA GLN A 284 43.58 -36.44 6.75
C GLN A 284 43.34 -35.30 7.76
N VAL A 285 44.39 -34.75 8.37
CA VAL A 285 44.31 -33.59 9.27
C VAL A 285 43.92 -32.33 8.49
N LYS A 286 44.55 -32.07 7.33
CA LYS A 286 44.20 -30.94 6.45
C LYS A 286 42.74 -31.03 6.00
N LYS A 287 42.31 -32.19 5.50
CA LYS A 287 40.92 -32.43 5.10
C LYS A 287 39.93 -32.16 6.24
N ARG A 288 40.24 -32.61 7.47
CA ARG A 288 39.40 -32.33 8.64
C ARG A 288 39.35 -30.83 8.95
N LYS A 289 40.48 -30.13 8.88
CA LYS A 289 40.56 -28.68 9.10
C LYS A 289 39.74 -27.92 8.05
N ASP A 290 39.84 -28.28 6.78
CA ASP A 290 39.10 -27.63 5.70
C ASP A 290 37.57 -27.81 5.86
N ILE A 291 37.11 -29.00 6.25
CA ILE A 291 35.69 -29.25 6.53
C ILE A 291 35.23 -28.47 7.77
N MET A 292 36.04 -28.45 8.85
CA MET A 292 35.70 -27.68 10.04
C MET A 292 35.65 -26.16 9.77
N ASN A 293 36.53 -25.63 8.91
CA ASN A 293 36.46 -24.24 8.50
C ASN A 293 35.13 -23.93 7.78
N LYS A 294 34.65 -24.83 6.91
CA LYS A 294 33.34 -24.68 6.26
C LYS A 294 32.20 -24.70 7.28
N VAL A 295 32.25 -25.63 8.24
CA VAL A 295 31.29 -25.66 9.35
C VAL A 295 31.25 -24.31 10.07
N THR A 296 32.41 -23.75 10.44
CA THR A 296 32.47 -22.44 11.10
C THR A 296 31.91 -21.32 10.24
N VAL A 297 32.19 -21.31 8.94
CA VAL A 297 31.64 -20.31 8.00
C VAL A 297 30.13 -20.42 7.92
N TYR A 298 29.58 -21.62 7.71
CA TYR A 298 28.14 -21.82 7.65
C TYR A 298 27.46 -21.52 8.99
N GLU A 299 28.08 -21.84 10.14
CA GLU A 299 27.56 -21.42 11.45
C GLU A 299 27.52 -19.90 11.61
N GLN A 300 28.57 -19.18 11.17
CA GLN A 300 28.61 -17.72 11.19
C GLN A 300 27.55 -17.11 10.26
N GLN A 301 27.40 -17.65 9.05
CA GLN A 301 26.38 -17.21 8.10
C GLN A 301 24.97 -17.48 8.63
N ALA A 302 24.75 -18.64 9.27
CA ALA A 302 23.50 -18.95 9.92
C ALA A 302 23.15 -17.96 11.03
N GLU A 303 24.12 -17.56 11.85
CA GLU A 303 23.94 -16.54 12.89
C GLU A 303 23.70 -15.15 12.31
N GLU A 304 24.41 -14.77 11.25
CA GLU A 304 24.21 -13.48 10.58
C GLU A 304 22.80 -13.37 9.97
N GLU A 305 22.35 -14.42 9.28
CA GLU A 305 21.00 -14.47 8.71
C GLU A 305 19.92 -14.53 9.80
N LEU A 306 20.21 -15.16 10.96
CA LEU A 306 19.33 -15.16 12.13
C LEU A 306 19.12 -13.73 12.66
N ILE A 307 20.20 -12.96 12.82
CA ILE A 307 20.15 -11.56 13.29
C ILE A 307 19.39 -10.69 12.29
N LYS A 308 19.55 -10.93 10.99
CA LYS A 308 18.75 -10.28 9.92
C LYS A 308 17.29 -10.73 9.90
N LYS A 309 16.88 -11.66 10.77
CA LYS A 309 15.54 -12.28 10.83
C LYS A 309 15.18 -13.04 9.55
N ASN A 310 16.18 -13.49 8.80
CA ASN A 310 16.04 -14.36 7.65
C ASN A 310 16.18 -15.82 8.06
N PHE A 311 15.17 -16.29 8.79
CA PHE A 311 15.19 -17.62 9.41
C PHE A 311 15.29 -18.77 8.38
N GLU A 312 14.72 -18.59 7.19
CA GLU A 312 14.78 -19.58 6.11
C GLU A 312 16.23 -19.83 5.66
N ASN A 313 17.00 -18.76 5.44
CA ASN A 313 18.41 -18.91 5.09
C ASN A 313 19.25 -19.40 6.28
N SER A 314 18.96 -18.94 7.50
CA SER A 314 19.63 -19.45 8.71
C SER A 314 19.47 -20.97 8.84
N VAL A 315 18.27 -21.51 8.62
CA VAL A 315 18.02 -22.96 8.63
C VAL A 315 18.81 -23.66 7.52
N LYS A 316 18.81 -23.14 6.29
CA LYS A 316 19.58 -23.72 5.18
C LYS A 316 21.08 -23.79 5.47
N GLU A 317 21.67 -22.74 6.05
CA GLU A 317 23.08 -22.74 6.44
C GLU A 317 23.37 -23.78 7.54
N LEU A 318 22.48 -23.94 8.53
CA LEU A 318 22.59 -24.99 9.55
C LEU A 318 22.43 -26.40 8.96
N GLU A 319 21.61 -26.59 7.92
CA GLU A 319 21.54 -27.87 7.18
C GLU A 319 22.85 -28.18 6.45
N LEU A 320 23.51 -27.16 5.89
CA LEU A 320 24.86 -27.31 5.30
C LEU A 320 25.89 -27.70 6.37
N VAL A 321 25.81 -27.14 7.59
CA VAL A 321 26.63 -27.56 8.74
C VAL A 321 26.47 -29.05 9.03
N ILE A 322 25.23 -29.54 9.09
CA ILE A 322 24.97 -30.98 9.26
C ILE A 322 25.61 -31.79 8.13
N GLY A 323 25.45 -31.34 6.88
CA GLY A 323 26.05 -31.98 5.71
C GLY A 323 27.58 -32.07 5.77
N GLU A 324 28.25 -31.05 6.31
CA GLU A 324 29.70 -31.06 6.53
C GLU A 324 30.12 -31.96 7.72
N TYR A 325 29.36 -31.98 8.82
CA TYR A 325 29.60 -32.92 9.94
C TYR A 325 29.45 -34.39 9.51
N GLU A 326 28.48 -34.71 8.65
CA GLU A 326 28.32 -36.05 8.08
C GLU A 326 29.57 -36.51 7.30
N LYS A 327 30.25 -35.60 6.59
CA LYS A 327 31.52 -35.91 5.88
C LYS A 327 32.67 -36.25 6.82
N LEU A 328 32.62 -35.83 8.09
CA LEU A 328 33.64 -36.11 9.10
C LEU A 328 33.46 -37.47 9.79
N LYS A 329 32.31 -38.14 9.60
CA LYS A 329 32.07 -39.47 10.16
C LYS A 329 33.02 -40.51 9.53
N PRO A 330 33.83 -41.21 10.33
CA PRO A 330 34.70 -42.24 9.80
C PRO A 330 33.89 -43.42 9.23
N LYS A 331 34.27 -43.90 8.04
CA LYS A 331 33.62 -45.03 7.35
C LYS A 331 34.08 -46.41 7.86
N SER A 332 35.24 -46.48 8.54
CA SER A 332 35.82 -47.72 9.06
C SER A 332 34.96 -48.35 10.15
N ARG A 333 34.75 -49.68 10.09
CA ARG A 333 33.99 -50.49 11.07
C ARG A 333 34.82 -51.69 11.54
N GLY A 334 34.35 -52.40 12.56
CA GLY A 334 35.01 -53.60 13.10
C GLY A 334 36.40 -53.30 13.71
N VAL A 335 37.32 -54.25 13.58
CA VAL A 335 38.67 -54.19 14.19
C VAL A 335 39.45 -52.93 13.76
N ILE A 336 39.40 -52.54 12.48
CA ILE A 336 40.07 -51.33 11.97
C ILE A 336 39.46 -50.06 12.60
N GLY A 337 38.13 -50.04 12.78
CA GLY A 337 37.44 -48.95 13.45
C GLY A 337 37.81 -48.81 14.92
N PHE A 338 37.99 -49.94 15.63
CA PHE A 338 38.39 -49.98 17.03
C PHE A 338 39.78 -49.36 17.23
N PHE A 339 40.79 -49.79 16.45
CA PHE A 339 42.14 -49.24 16.55
C PHE A 339 42.23 -47.75 16.19
N LEU A 340 41.33 -47.25 15.34
CA LEU A 340 41.27 -45.83 14.97
C LEU A 340 40.31 -45.03 15.85
N ASN A 341 39.74 -45.58 16.92
CA ASN A 341 38.74 -44.90 17.75
C ASN A 341 37.59 -44.27 16.92
N ALA A 342 37.12 -45.01 15.91
CA ALA A 342 36.13 -44.53 14.94
C ALA A 342 34.74 -44.34 15.57
N ASP A 343 34.37 -45.16 16.57
CA ASP A 343 33.08 -45.09 17.24
C ASP A 343 32.94 -43.84 18.12
N ALA A 344 33.95 -43.49 18.92
CA ALA A 344 33.93 -42.25 19.69
C ALA A 344 33.84 -41.02 18.75
N ARG A 345 34.55 -41.05 17.61
CA ARG A 345 34.49 -39.98 16.61
C ARG A 345 33.14 -39.89 15.91
N ARG A 346 32.46 -41.01 15.64
CA ARG A 346 31.07 -41.00 15.12
C ARG A 346 30.13 -40.39 16.14
N LYS A 347 30.18 -40.87 17.39
CA LYS A 347 29.34 -40.37 18.49
C LYS A 347 29.51 -38.87 18.72
N GLU A 348 30.73 -38.36 18.61
CA GLU A 348 31.00 -36.92 18.70
C GLU A 348 30.38 -36.13 17.53
N MET A 349 30.47 -36.64 16.30
CA MET A 349 29.78 -35.99 15.17
C MET A 349 28.26 -36.09 15.27
N ASP A 350 27.73 -37.23 15.75
CA ASP A 350 26.29 -37.39 16.00
C ASP A 350 25.79 -36.40 17.06
N ARG A 351 26.55 -36.19 18.14
CA ARG A 351 26.27 -35.18 19.16
C ARG A 351 26.21 -33.77 18.55
N LYS A 352 27.20 -33.39 17.75
CA LYS A 352 27.24 -32.07 17.10
C LYS A 352 26.10 -31.89 16.10
N ILE A 353 25.77 -32.92 15.33
CA ILE A 353 24.62 -32.90 14.41
C ILE A 353 23.32 -32.71 15.19
N GLU A 354 23.16 -33.40 16.32
CA GLU A 354 21.98 -33.26 17.17
C GLU A 354 21.88 -31.86 17.79
N GLU A 355 23.01 -31.28 18.23
CA GLU A 355 23.08 -29.89 18.66
C GLU A 355 22.66 -28.92 17.54
N THR A 356 23.16 -29.10 16.32
CA THR A 356 22.75 -28.30 15.16
C THR A 356 21.28 -28.48 14.81
N LYS A 357 20.72 -29.70 14.92
CA LYS A 357 19.28 -29.94 14.73
C LYS A 357 18.43 -29.23 15.78
N ASN A 358 18.87 -29.19 17.03
CA ASN A 358 18.20 -28.41 18.07
C ASN A 358 18.23 -26.91 17.73
N LYS A 359 19.37 -26.38 17.26
CA LYS A 359 19.45 -25.00 16.73
C LYS A 359 18.44 -24.77 15.60
N ILE A 360 18.34 -25.67 14.62
CA ILE A 360 17.35 -25.58 13.53
C ILE A 360 15.92 -25.55 14.08
N LYS A 361 15.60 -26.45 15.02
CA LYS A 361 14.28 -26.52 15.64
C LYS A 361 13.93 -25.21 16.36
N ASP A 362 14.88 -24.62 17.06
CA ASP A 362 14.67 -23.35 17.74
C ASP A 362 14.61 -22.17 16.76
N THR A 363 15.39 -22.16 15.68
CA THR A 363 15.26 -21.18 14.59
C THR A 363 13.89 -21.28 13.90
N GLU A 364 13.35 -22.48 13.69
CA GLU A 364 12.01 -22.68 13.12
C GLU A 364 10.89 -22.19 14.05
N LYS A 365 11.05 -22.32 15.38
CA LYS A 365 10.11 -21.69 16.33
C LYS A 365 10.17 -20.17 16.24
N LEU A 366 11.37 -19.57 16.11
CA LEU A 366 11.52 -18.12 15.90
C LEU A 366 10.83 -17.71 14.59
N LYS A 367 11.11 -18.43 13.49
CA LYS A 367 10.46 -18.22 12.19
C LYS A 367 8.94 -18.20 12.30
N LYS A 368 8.37 -19.19 12.99
CA LYS A 368 6.93 -19.24 13.24
C LYS A 368 6.46 -18.03 14.05
N GLY A 369 7.11 -17.72 15.17
CA GLY A 369 6.75 -16.58 16.01
C GLY A 369 6.75 -15.26 15.24
N PHE A 370 7.77 -14.99 14.42
CA PHE A 370 7.83 -13.80 13.59
C PHE A 370 6.83 -13.81 12.41
N SER A 371 6.49 -14.99 11.86
CA SER A 371 5.40 -15.10 10.88
C SER A 371 4.05 -14.76 11.52
N ASP A 372 3.78 -15.27 12.71
CA ASP A 372 2.56 -14.98 13.46
C ASP A 372 2.47 -13.48 13.81
N ILE A 373 3.59 -12.80 14.12
CA ILE A 373 3.62 -11.32 14.26
C ILE A 373 3.20 -10.64 12.96
N ARG A 374 3.76 -11.06 11.82
CA ARG A 374 3.45 -10.46 10.52
C ARG A 374 1.98 -10.63 10.16
N GLU A 375 1.44 -11.83 10.33
CA GLU A 375 0.02 -12.13 10.13
C GLU A 375 -0.86 -11.33 11.11
N GLY A 376 -0.44 -11.23 12.38
CA GLY A 376 -1.12 -10.40 13.38
C GLY A 376 -1.17 -8.92 13.00
N ASN A 377 -0.06 -8.37 12.48
CA ASN A 377 -0.01 -6.99 11.97
C ASN A 377 -0.92 -6.79 10.76
N GLU A 378 -1.00 -7.77 9.85
CA GLU A 378 -1.90 -7.72 8.71
C GLU A 378 -3.37 -7.66 9.16
N PHE A 379 -3.78 -8.55 10.08
CA PHE A 379 -5.12 -8.50 10.66
C PHE A 379 -5.39 -7.21 11.44
N PHE A 380 -4.41 -6.71 12.19
CA PHE A 380 -4.51 -5.44 12.93
C PHE A 380 -4.80 -4.26 11.99
N ASN A 381 -4.03 -4.16 10.90
CA ASN A 381 -4.21 -3.10 9.91
C ASN A 381 -5.57 -3.20 9.21
N ASN A 382 -6.01 -4.42 8.88
CA ASN A 382 -7.31 -4.70 8.28
C ASN A 382 -8.50 -4.55 9.24
N GLY A 383 -8.26 -4.22 10.52
CA GLY A 383 -9.31 -4.02 11.52
C GLY A 383 -9.90 -5.32 12.10
N ASN A 384 -9.33 -6.48 11.78
CA ASN A 384 -9.71 -7.77 12.37
C ASN A 384 -8.93 -8.00 13.68
N TYR A 385 -9.31 -7.26 14.72
CA TYR A 385 -8.58 -7.25 15.99
C TYR A 385 -8.63 -8.57 16.76
N GLU A 386 -9.64 -9.41 16.52
CA GLU A 386 -9.75 -10.72 17.17
C GLU A 386 -8.67 -11.68 16.68
N GLU A 387 -8.57 -11.86 15.36
CA GLU A 387 -7.53 -12.71 14.75
C GLU A 387 -6.14 -12.12 14.96
N ALA A 388 -6.02 -10.78 14.96
CA ALA A 388 -4.76 -10.10 15.31
C ALA A 388 -4.30 -10.48 16.73
N SER A 389 -5.19 -10.36 17.73
CA SER A 389 -4.89 -10.69 19.13
C SER A 389 -4.47 -12.15 19.29
N LYS A 390 -5.19 -13.08 18.64
CA LYS A 390 -4.85 -14.51 18.63
C LYS A 390 -3.46 -14.75 18.06
N LYS A 391 -3.14 -14.15 16.92
CA LYS A 391 -1.82 -14.27 16.28
C LYS A 391 -0.70 -13.70 17.13
N TYR A 392 -0.92 -12.56 17.77
CA TYR A 392 0.03 -12.00 18.73
C TYR A 392 0.24 -12.90 19.96
N GLN A 393 -0.79 -13.57 20.47
CA GLN A 393 -0.65 -14.55 21.55
C GLN A 393 0.12 -15.81 21.11
N GLU A 394 -0.14 -16.32 19.91
CA GLU A 394 0.60 -17.45 19.31
C GLU A 394 2.09 -17.10 19.12
N ALA A 395 2.37 -15.88 18.65
CA ALA A 395 3.71 -15.34 18.54
C ALA A 395 4.38 -15.21 19.91
N LYS A 396 3.70 -14.62 20.89
CA LYS A 396 4.18 -14.47 22.27
C LYS A 396 4.57 -15.82 22.87
N TYR A 397 3.67 -16.81 22.80
CA TYR A 397 3.94 -18.15 23.30
C TYR A 397 5.16 -18.78 22.64
N SER A 398 5.26 -18.69 21.30
CA SER A 398 6.38 -19.25 20.55
C SER A 398 7.72 -18.60 20.90
N LEU A 399 7.72 -17.28 21.14
CA LEU A 399 8.91 -16.52 21.52
C LEU A 399 9.29 -16.70 22.99
N GLU A 400 8.33 -16.77 23.92
CA GLU A 400 8.59 -17.01 25.35
C GLU A 400 9.21 -18.39 25.62
N GLN A 401 8.75 -19.42 24.89
CA GLN A 401 9.27 -20.78 25.03
C GLN A 401 10.66 -20.98 24.38
N ASN A 402 11.18 -19.97 23.68
CA ASN A 402 12.43 -20.06 22.96
C ASN A 402 13.56 -19.33 23.70
N THR A 403 14.59 -20.07 24.11
CA THR A 403 15.77 -19.52 24.80
C THR A 403 16.95 -19.29 23.86
N TYR A 404 16.84 -19.67 22.59
CA TYR A 404 17.94 -19.59 21.64
C TYR A 404 18.13 -18.16 21.15
N LYS A 405 19.34 -17.61 21.38
CA LYS A 405 19.81 -16.33 20.81
C LYS A 405 18.85 -15.14 21.01
N ARG A 406 18.14 -15.10 22.15
CA ARG A 406 17.09 -14.10 22.44
C ARG A 406 17.59 -12.66 22.34
N ASP A 407 18.80 -12.42 22.84
CA ASP A 407 19.39 -11.08 22.85
C ASP A 407 19.72 -10.64 21.42
N GLU A 408 20.27 -11.54 20.60
CA GLU A 408 20.68 -11.23 19.23
C GLU A 408 19.51 -10.95 18.27
N VAL A 409 18.31 -11.45 18.57
CA VAL A 409 17.09 -11.15 17.79
C VAL A 409 16.16 -10.13 18.47
N ASN A 410 16.61 -9.49 19.55
CA ASN A 410 15.86 -8.53 20.36
C ASN A 410 14.50 -9.08 20.85
N THR A 411 14.45 -10.33 21.31
CA THR A 411 13.17 -10.98 21.68
C THR A 411 12.42 -10.21 22.77
N GLU A 412 13.11 -9.64 23.77
CA GLU A 412 12.46 -8.90 24.87
C GLU A 412 11.77 -7.61 24.39
N GLU A 413 12.42 -6.86 23.50
CA GLU A 413 11.84 -5.66 22.89
C GLU A 413 10.62 -6.04 22.03
N VAL A 414 10.75 -7.10 21.24
CA VAL A 414 9.66 -7.63 20.42
C VAL A 414 8.49 -8.12 21.27
N LEU A 415 8.74 -8.80 22.40
CA LEU A 415 7.70 -9.22 23.34
C LEU A 415 7.01 -8.04 24.02
N SER A 416 7.76 -6.97 24.34
CA SER A 416 7.18 -5.73 24.87
C SER A 416 6.21 -5.10 23.87
N GLU A 417 6.62 -4.98 22.60
CA GLU A 417 5.76 -4.48 21.51
C GLU A 417 4.54 -5.37 21.31
N ILE A 418 4.71 -6.71 21.29
CA ILE A 418 3.58 -7.65 21.20
C ILE A 418 2.59 -7.45 22.36
N ASN A 419 3.07 -7.29 23.59
CA ASN A 419 2.17 -7.04 24.73
C ASN A 419 1.39 -5.73 24.56
N SER A 420 2.05 -4.66 24.09
CA SER A 420 1.38 -3.40 23.78
C SER A 420 0.33 -3.57 22.68
N ARG A 421 0.65 -4.34 21.61
CA ARG A 421 -0.29 -4.66 20.53
C ARG A 421 -1.48 -5.47 21.02
N ILE A 422 -1.27 -6.45 21.89
CA ILE A 422 -2.35 -7.24 22.51
C ILE A 422 -3.28 -6.32 23.30
N GLU A 423 -2.72 -5.42 24.13
CA GLU A 423 -3.53 -4.45 24.88
C GLU A 423 -4.32 -3.53 23.93
N ALA A 424 -3.67 -3.02 22.88
CA ALA A 424 -4.31 -2.19 21.86
C ALA A 424 -5.43 -2.94 21.13
N THR A 425 -5.24 -4.21 20.76
CA THR A 425 -6.30 -5.01 20.10
C THR A 425 -7.53 -5.17 20.99
N SER A 426 -7.35 -5.33 22.31
CA SER A 426 -8.47 -5.41 23.25
C SER A 426 -9.29 -4.12 23.24
N LYS A 427 -8.63 -2.96 23.31
CA LYS A 427 -9.29 -1.64 23.27
C LYS A 427 -9.95 -1.38 21.91
N LEU A 428 -9.29 -1.74 20.81
CA LEU A 428 -9.81 -1.55 19.47
C LEU A 428 -11.00 -2.47 19.15
N LYS A 429 -11.06 -3.67 19.77
CA LYS A 429 -12.25 -4.53 19.75
C LYS A 429 -13.43 -3.88 20.47
N GLU A 430 -13.19 -3.26 21.62
CA GLU A 430 -14.21 -2.47 22.33
C GLU A 430 -14.73 -1.31 21.47
N ALA A 431 -13.83 -0.55 20.84
CA ALA A 431 -14.19 0.52 19.90
C ALA A 431 -15.05 0.00 18.74
N LYS A 432 -14.74 -1.19 18.19
CA LYS A 432 -15.54 -1.79 17.12
C LYS A 432 -16.93 -2.19 17.58
N ASN A 433 -17.07 -2.70 18.81
CA ASN A 433 -18.38 -3.00 19.39
C ASN A 433 -19.21 -1.73 19.62
N LEU A 434 -18.58 -0.63 20.06
CA LEU A 434 -19.23 0.68 20.18
C LEU A 434 -19.67 1.19 18.81
N GLU A 435 -18.85 1.05 17.77
CA GLU A 435 -19.23 1.38 16.39
C GLU A 435 -20.47 0.59 15.95
N ILE A 436 -20.50 -0.73 16.15
CA ILE A 436 -21.67 -1.58 15.82
C ILE A 436 -22.92 -1.15 16.61
N THR A 437 -22.75 -0.80 17.88
CA THR A 437 -23.84 -0.30 18.73
C THR A 437 -24.34 1.05 18.22
N GLY A 438 -23.43 1.93 17.80
CA GLY A 438 -23.75 3.21 17.17
C GLY A 438 -24.49 3.04 15.85
N ASP A 439 -24.05 2.12 14.99
CA ASP A 439 -24.70 1.79 13.71
C ASP A 439 -26.13 1.25 13.94
N THR A 440 -26.30 0.41 14.96
CA THR A 440 -27.60 -0.12 15.37
C THR A 440 -28.52 0.98 15.91
N ALA A 441 -27.98 1.89 16.72
CA ALA A 441 -28.72 3.04 17.24
C ALA A 441 -29.13 4.01 16.12
N PHE A 442 -28.23 4.25 15.17
CA PHE A 442 -28.49 5.10 14.01
C PHE A 442 -29.61 4.55 13.13
N THR A 443 -29.57 3.25 12.80
CA THR A 443 -30.62 2.58 12.03
C THR A 443 -31.96 2.51 12.77
N SER A 444 -31.93 2.46 14.11
CA SER A 444 -33.12 2.53 14.96
C SER A 444 -33.66 3.96 15.18
N GLY A 445 -33.02 4.99 14.61
CA GLY A 445 -33.41 6.40 14.76
C GLY A 445 -33.01 7.05 16.09
N ASN A 446 -32.25 6.36 16.96
CA ASN A 446 -31.75 6.92 18.20
C ASN A 446 -30.41 7.65 17.98
N TYR A 447 -30.51 8.85 17.40
CA TYR A 447 -29.35 9.65 17.01
C TYR A 447 -28.44 10.09 18.17
N ASN A 448 -29.01 10.36 19.35
CA ASN A 448 -28.22 10.72 20.53
C ASN A 448 -27.33 9.56 20.98
N LEU A 449 -27.89 8.36 21.11
CA LEU A 449 -27.13 7.17 21.46
C LEU A 449 -26.08 6.82 20.39
N ALA A 450 -26.42 7.00 19.11
CA ALA A 450 -25.48 6.79 18.01
C ALA A 450 -24.27 7.72 18.10
N LYS A 451 -24.49 9.04 18.30
CA LYS A 451 -23.43 10.04 18.47
C LYS A 451 -22.53 9.72 19.67
N GLU A 452 -23.11 9.35 20.81
CA GLU A 452 -22.36 9.00 22.01
C GLU A 452 -21.44 7.80 21.74
N ASN A 453 -21.98 6.72 21.16
CA ASN A 453 -21.21 5.52 20.83
C ASN A 453 -20.10 5.80 19.80
N TYR A 454 -20.40 6.56 18.72
CA TYR A 454 -19.38 6.93 17.73
C TYR A 454 -18.29 7.80 18.34
N LYS A 455 -18.63 8.71 19.25
CA LYS A 455 -17.63 9.55 19.95
C LYS A 455 -16.74 8.71 20.85
N MET A 456 -17.31 7.81 21.65
CA MET A 456 -16.54 6.89 22.49
C MET A 456 -15.64 5.97 21.64
N ALA A 457 -16.17 5.42 20.54
CA ALA A 457 -15.38 4.64 19.58
C ALA A 457 -14.23 5.47 18.98
N SER A 458 -14.52 6.70 18.57
CA SER A 458 -13.55 7.66 18.04
C SER A 458 -12.42 7.96 19.03
N ASP A 459 -12.75 8.21 20.30
CA ASP A 459 -11.75 8.49 21.34
C ASP A 459 -10.81 7.29 21.55
N ILE A 460 -11.35 6.06 21.55
CA ILE A 460 -10.54 4.84 21.65
C ILE A 460 -9.69 4.64 20.39
N TYR A 461 -10.24 4.85 19.20
CA TYR A 461 -9.49 4.77 17.95
C TYR A 461 -8.33 5.78 17.93
N LEU A 462 -8.57 7.02 18.36
CA LEU A 462 -7.54 8.05 18.46
C LEU A 462 -6.42 7.68 19.43
N ALA A 463 -6.79 7.22 20.63
CA ALA A 463 -5.84 6.80 21.66
C ALA A 463 -4.97 5.60 21.24
N ASN A 464 -5.41 4.82 20.26
CA ASN A 464 -4.70 3.67 19.70
C ASN A 464 -4.19 3.92 18.26
N GLY A 465 -4.11 5.19 17.82
CA GLY A 465 -3.45 5.59 16.58
C GLY A 465 -4.21 5.29 15.28
N ARG A 466 -5.53 5.07 15.33
CA ARG A 466 -6.40 4.78 14.17
C ARG A 466 -7.11 6.02 13.64
N ALA A 467 -6.34 6.96 13.11
CA ALA A 467 -6.87 8.23 12.58
C ALA A 467 -7.85 8.03 11.40
N ASP A 468 -7.65 6.99 10.59
CA ASP A 468 -8.55 6.56 9.52
C ASP A 468 -9.96 6.24 10.05
N TYR A 469 -10.05 5.54 11.18
CA TYR A 469 -11.33 5.20 11.82
C TYR A 469 -11.95 6.40 12.52
N VAL A 470 -11.14 7.29 13.11
CA VAL A 470 -11.61 8.57 13.67
C VAL A 470 -12.34 9.39 12.61
N SER A 471 -11.75 9.57 11.44
CA SER A 471 -12.41 10.29 10.34
C SER A 471 -13.70 9.60 9.88
N SER A 472 -13.75 8.27 9.87
CA SER A 472 -14.99 7.54 9.58
C SER A 472 -16.06 7.78 10.63
N MET A 473 -15.72 7.86 11.92
CA MET A 473 -16.68 8.15 13.00
C MET A 473 -17.18 9.59 12.93
N GLU A 474 -16.28 10.55 12.65
CA GLU A 474 -16.64 11.95 12.43
C GLU A 474 -17.62 12.11 11.26
N GLU A 475 -17.41 11.37 10.16
CA GLU A 475 -18.32 11.40 9.02
C GLU A 475 -19.69 10.79 9.36
N LYS A 476 -19.74 9.68 10.11
CA LYS A 476 -21.00 9.11 10.62
C LYS A 476 -21.74 10.11 11.53
N ILE A 477 -21.01 10.84 12.39
CA ILE A 477 -21.60 11.91 13.22
C ILE A 477 -22.10 13.07 12.35
N ARG A 478 -21.36 13.43 11.30
CA ARG A 478 -21.77 14.47 10.34
C ARG A 478 -23.05 14.09 9.61
N GLU A 479 -23.18 12.83 9.16
CA GLU A 479 -24.40 12.32 8.52
C GLU A 479 -25.61 12.45 9.47
N ILE A 480 -25.44 12.14 10.76
CA ILE A 480 -26.50 12.35 11.75
C ILE A 480 -26.88 13.84 11.83
N ASN A 481 -25.89 14.73 11.93
CA ASN A 481 -26.15 16.18 12.02
C ASN A 481 -26.85 16.70 10.75
N GLU A 482 -26.53 16.18 9.57
CA GLU A 482 -27.23 16.53 8.32
C GLU A 482 -28.68 16.04 8.32
N LYS A 483 -28.94 14.80 8.77
CA LYS A 483 -30.31 14.27 8.92
C LYS A 483 -31.14 15.07 9.92
N GLU A 484 -30.55 15.45 11.05
CA GLU A 484 -31.20 16.32 12.04
C GLU A 484 -31.51 17.69 11.43
N LYS A 485 -30.56 18.29 10.69
CA LYS A 485 -30.77 19.56 10.00
C LYS A 485 -31.86 19.47 8.93
N GLN A 486 -31.90 18.38 8.16
CA GLN A 486 -32.94 18.15 7.17
C GLN A 486 -34.32 17.99 7.83
N SER A 487 -34.39 17.22 8.92
CA SER A 487 -35.61 17.04 9.72
C SER A 487 -36.06 18.38 10.33
N TYR A 488 -35.13 19.19 10.83
CA TYR A 488 -35.39 20.52 11.34
C TYR A 488 -35.93 21.45 10.25
N ASN A 489 -35.35 21.45 9.05
CA ASN A 489 -35.87 22.22 7.92
C ASN A 489 -37.27 21.75 7.51
N GLY A 490 -37.55 20.45 7.59
CA GLY A 490 -38.88 19.89 7.38
C GLY A 490 -39.89 20.37 8.43
N ALA A 491 -39.50 20.37 9.70
CA ALA A 491 -40.30 20.91 10.80
C ALA A 491 -40.58 22.41 10.62
N LEU A 492 -39.58 23.18 10.22
CA LEU A 492 -39.72 24.61 9.92
C LEU A 492 -40.65 24.87 8.74
N LEU A 493 -40.60 24.02 7.70
CA LEU A 493 -41.51 24.12 6.56
C LEU A 493 -42.96 23.79 6.97
N ALA A 494 -43.16 22.80 7.83
CA ALA A 494 -44.45 22.48 8.42
C ALA A 494 -44.96 23.62 9.33
N GLU A 495 -44.09 24.22 10.14
CA GLU A 495 -44.38 25.41 10.96
C GLU A 495 -44.82 26.58 10.07
N ASN A 496 -44.05 26.92 9.03
CA ASN A 496 -44.38 27.99 8.09
C ASN A 496 -45.70 27.72 7.36
N LYS A 497 -45.98 26.46 6.99
CA LYS A 497 -47.26 26.05 6.42
C LYS A 497 -48.40 26.27 7.41
N GLY A 498 -48.19 25.92 8.69
CA GLY A 498 -49.12 26.22 9.77
C GLY A 498 -49.39 27.72 9.90
N ASP A 499 -48.34 28.54 9.91
CA ASP A 499 -48.43 30.01 9.99
C ASP A 499 -49.22 30.60 8.83
N VAL A 500 -48.97 30.16 7.58
CA VAL A 500 -49.68 30.62 6.38
C VAL A 500 -51.17 30.25 6.42
N LEU A 501 -51.49 29.03 6.85
CA LEU A 501 -52.87 28.52 6.88
C LEU A 501 -53.68 29.03 8.07
N SER A 502 -53.03 29.58 9.09
CA SER A 502 -53.66 29.98 10.36
C SER A 502 -54.88 30.92 10.24
N HIS A 503 -54.95 31.68 9.13
CA HIS A 503 -56.04 32.63 8.87
C HIS A 503 -57.09 32.12 7.86
N SER A 504 -56.78 31.07 7.09
CA SER A 504 -57.61 30.58 5.98
C SER A 504 -58.20 29.19 6.22
N ASP A 505 -57.40 28.25 6.74
CA ASP A 505 -57.84 26.89 7.11
C ASP A 505 -57.22 26.47 8.44
N VAL A 506 -57.99 26.68 9.50
CA VAL A 506 -57.59 26.45 10.89
C VAL A 506 -57.27 24.98 11.17
N ASP A 507 -57.99 24.05 10.55
CA ASP A 507 -57.78 22.61 10.79
C ASP A 507 -56.48 22.13 10.14
N MET A 508 -56.23 22.54 8.89
CA MET A 508 -54.97 22.22 8.21
C MET A 508 -53.76 22.93 8.85
N SER A 509 -53.95 24.14 9.38
CA SER A 509 -52.92 24.85 10.15
C SER A 509 -52.54 24.06 11.42
N ARG A 510 -53.55 23.57 12.16
CA ARG A 510 -53.34 22.76 13.36
C ARG A 510 -52.60 21.46 13.06
N GLU A 511 -52.97 20.76 11.98
CA GLU A 511 -52.28 19.54 11.55
C GLU A 511 -50.81 19.79 11.20
N ALA A 512 -50.53 20.88 10.46
CA ALA A 512 -49.17 21.27 10.13
C ALA A 512 -48.34 21.63 11.38
N TYR A 513 -48.93 22.32 12.37
CA TYR A 513 -48.28 22.56 13.65
C TYR A 513 -48.03 21.28 14.45
N TYR A 514 -48.96 20.31 14.46
CA TYR A 514 -48.69 19.03 15.14
C TYR A 514 -47.53 18.27 14.51
N GLN A 515 -47.42 18.27 13.17
CA GLN A 515 -46.28 17.67 12.45
C GLN A 515 -44.96 18.37 12.80
N ALA A 516 -44.96 19.72 12.84
CA ALA A 516 -43.79 20.49 13.25
C ALA A 516 -43.38 20.19 14.69
N ARG A 517 -44.35 20.16 15.63
CA ARG A 517 -44.12 19.89 17.04
C ARG A 517 -43.54 18.50 17.28
N GLU A 518 -44.14 17.47 16.67
CA GLU A 518 -43.67 16.08 16.79
C GLU A 518 -42.21 15.98 16.32
N THR A 519 -41.87 16.61 15.20
CA THR A 519 -40.51 16.61 14.68
C THR A 519 -39.54 17.35 15.61
N TYR A 520 -39.90 18.53 16.13
CA TYR A 520 -39.06 19.25 17.09
C TYR A 520 -38.88 18.48 18.41
N GLN A 521 -39.89 17.74 18.89
CA GLN A 521 -39.77 16.85 20.06
C GLN A 521 -38.80 15.69 19.81
N ILE A 522 -38.88 15.05 18.63
CA ILE A 522 -37.95 13.98 18.25
C ILE A 522 -36.51 14.51 18.17
N LEU A 523 -36.33 15.75 17.69
CA LEU A 523 -35.04 16.42 17.66
C LEU A 523 -34.57 16.94 19.03
N GLY A 524 -35.40 16.84 20.07
CA GLY A 524 -35.09 17.31 21.42
C GLY A 524 -35.12 18.84 21.60
N ASP A 525 -35.63 19.60 20.63
CA ASP A 525 -35.78 21.06 20.74
C ASP A 525 -37.05 21.41 21.51
N THR A 526 -36.93 21.39 22.84
CA THR A 526 -38.04 21.65 23.76
C THR A 526 -38.56 23.08 23.66
N VAL A 527 -37.69 24.05 23.34
CA VAL A 527 -38.08 25.45 23.17
C VAL A 527 -39.00 25.58 21.96
N LYS A 528 -38.58 25.04 20.81
CA LYS A 528 -39.43 25.06 19.61
C LYS A 528 -40.71 24.27 19.78
N SER A 529 -40.67 23.10 20.42
CA SER A 529 -41.89 22.37 20.74
C SER A 529 -42.88 23.22 21.55
N GLN A 530 -42.40 23.94 22.57
CA GLN A 530 -43.22 24.80 23.42
C GLN A 530 -43.77 26.01 22.66
N GLU A 531 -42.99 26.60 21.75
CA GLU A 531 -43.45 27.67 20.85
C GLU A 531 -44.61 27.19 19.98
N ILE A 532 -44.49 26.00 19.37
CA ILE A 532 -45.56 25.42 18.55
C ILE A 532 -46.81 25.10 19.39
N ASP A 533 -46.65 24.58 20.61
CA ASP A 533 -47.79 24.37 21.52
C ASP A 533 -48.52 25.69 21.84
N THR A 534 -47.77 26.79 22.00
CA THR A 534 -48.34 28.14 22.19
C THR A 534 -49.12 28.58 20.94
N LYS A 535 -48.56 28.40 19.74
CA LYS A 535 -49.25 28.71 18.47
C LYS A 535 -50.56 27.91 18.33
N ILE A 536 -50.55 26.61 18.68
CA ILE A 536 -51.75 25.76 18.67
C ILE A 536 -52.79 26.27 19.67
N GLN A 537 -52.38 26.66 20.88
CA GLN A 537 -53.28 27.23 21.88
C GLN A 537 -53.93 28.53 21.38
N GLU A 538 -53.16 29.47 20.84
CA GLU A 538 -53.69 30.72 20.28
C GLU A 538 -54.70 30.45 19.16
N LEU A 539 -54.40 29.50 18.27
CA LEU A 539 -55.28 29.10 17.17
C LEU A 539 -56.64 28.61 17.70
N ASN A 540 -56.60 27.75 18.72
CA ASN A 540 -57.80 27.22 19.37
C ASN A 540 -58.59 28.32 20.10
N SER A 541 -57.91 29.25 20.79
CA SER A 541 -58.55 30.40 21.44
C SER A 541 -59.26 31.31 20.45
N ARG A 542 -58.65 31.60 19.28
CA ARG A 542 -59.28 32.39 18.21
C ARG A 542 -60.53 31.70 17.65
N GLN A 543 -60.47 30.38 17.44
CA GLN A 543 -61.63 29.61 16.96
C GLN A 543 -62.78 29.65 17.99
N MET A 544 -62.49 29.50 19.28
CA MET A 544 -63.48 29.63 20.36
C MET A 544 -64.09 31.03 20.43
N ALA A 545 -63.29 32.09 20.27
CA ALA A 545 -63.81 33.47 20.26
C ALA A 545 -64.77 33.72 19.08
N LYS A 546 -64.46 33.20 17.88
CA LYS A 546 -65.36 33.25 16.70
C LYS A 546 -66.66 32.48 16.98
N LEU A 547 -66.56 31.29 17.56
CA LEU A 547 -67.72 30.47 17.91
C LEU A 547 -68.61 31.19 18.94
N GLN A 548 -68.03 31.80 19.97
CA GLN A 548 -68.77 32.58 20.96
C GLN A 548 -69.44 33.81 20.33
N THR A 549 -68.76 34.50 19.43
CA THR A 549 -69.34 35.64 18.68
C THR A 549 -70.54 35.21 17.85
N ALA A 550 -70.44 34.09 17.13
CA ALA A 550 -71.56 33.53 16.36
C ALA A 550 -72.74 33.15 17.26
N ASN A 551 -72.48 32.50 18.40
CA ASN A 551 -73.50 32.18 19.40
C ASN A 551 -74.22 33.43 19.93
N ASN A 552 -73.47 34.46 20.29
CA ASN A 552 -74.04 35.73 20.77
C ASN A 552 -74.91 36.39 19.69
N MET A 553 -74.50 36.35 18.42
CA MET A 553 -75.32 36.87 17.32
C MET A 553 -76.61 36.07 17.11
N VAL A 554 -76.60 34.75 17.30
CA VAL A 554 -77.85 33.96 17.27
C VAL A 554 -78.77 34.36 18.40
N GLN A 555 -78.26 34.47 19.63
CA GLN A 555 -79.05 34.89 20.78
C GLN A 555 -79.67 36.27 20.57
N GLU A 556 -78.87 37.23 20.11
CA GLU A 556 -79.38 38.58 19.80
C GLU A 556 -80.39 38.56 18.65
N GLY A 557 -80.13 37.78 17.59
CA GLY A 557 -81.07 37.60 16.49
C GLY A 557 -82.41 37.02 16.95
N LEU A 558 -82.40 36.02 17.84
CA LEU A 558 -83.61 35.45 18.44
C LEU A 558 -84.34 36.47 19.34
N ASN A 559 -83.62 37.30 20.10
CA ASN A 559 -84.22 38.38 20.89
C ASN A 559 -84.93 39.42 20.00
N GLN A 560 -84.36 39.76 18.84
CA GLN A 560 -84.99 40.69 17.89
C GLN A 560 -86.29 40.14 17.28
N ILE A 561 -86.41 38.81 17.11
CA ILE A 561 -87.70 38.16 16.74
C ILE A 561 -88.74 38.44 17.81
N THR A 562 -88.40 38.27 19.09
CA THR A 562 -89.34 38.52 20.20
C THR A 562 -89.67 40.01 20.40
N SER A 563 -88.83 40.91 19.90
CA SER A 563 -89.00 42.37 20.00
C SER A 563 -89.72 42.98 18.78
N ASN A 564 -90.27 42.15 17.89
CA ASN A 564 -91.00 42.53 16.68
C ASN A 564 -90.19 43.31 15.62
N ASN A 565 -88.88 43.04 15.52
CA ASN A 565 -87.98 43.63 14.51
C ASN A 565 -87.39 42.54 13.60
N PRO A 566 -88.21 41.87 12.76
CA PRO A 566 -87.79 40.66 12.06
C PRO A 566 -86.72 40.87 10.97
N SER A 567 -86.61 42.08 10.42
CA SER A 567 -85.55 42.43 9.44
C SER A 567 -84.15 42.46 10.08
N GLU A 568 -84.05 42.93 11.32
CA GLU A 568 -82.78 42.99 12.06
C GLU A 568 -82.39 41.61 12.59
N ALA A 569 -83.36 40.84 13.06
CA ALA A 569 -83.20 39.42 13.39
C ALA A 569 -82.61 38.61 12.21
N LEU A 570 -83.18 38.79 11.00
CA LEU A 570 -82.72 38.10 9.79
C LEU A 570 -81.27 38.45 9.44
N SER A 571 -80.87 39.72 9.60
CA SER A 571 -79.49 40.19 9.36
C SER A 571 -78.49 39.55 10.33
N LEU A 572 -78.81 39.54 11.63
CA LEU A 572 -77.96 38.97 12.67
C LEU A 572 -77.84 37.45 12.53
N LEU A 573 -78.95 36.73 12.29
CA LEU A 573 -78.94 35.29 12.05
C LEU A 573 -78.16 34.92 10.79
N THR A 574 -78.28 35.72 9.71
CA THR A 574 -77.51 35.49 8.48
C THR A 574 -76.01 35.68 8.72
N LYS A 575 -75.60 36.71 9.49
CA LYS A 575 -74.19 36.91 9.88
C LYS A 575 -73.67 35.76 10.75
N ALA A 576 -74.48 35.30 11.71
CA ALA A 576 -74.14 34.16 12.55
C ALA A 576 -73.98 32.87 11.73
N ARG A 577 -74.87 32.63 10.76
CA ARG A 577 -74.78 31.49 9.83
C ARG A 577 -73.47 31.51 9.04
N THR A 578 -73.10 32.66 8.47
CA THR A 578 -71.84 32.81 7.73
C THR A 578 -70.63 32.48 8.62
N MET A 579 -70.62 32.94 9.87
CA MET A 579 -69.54 32.59 10.81
C MET A 579 -69.50 31.10 11.16
N TYR A 580 -70.65 30.43 11.38
CA TYR A 580 -70.65 28.97 11.58
C TYR A 580 -70.18 28.21 10.35
N GLN A 581 -70.48 28.71 9.15
CA GLN A 581 -70.03 28.13 7.89
C GLN A 581 -68.51 28.28 7.71
N GLU A 582 -67.94 29.42 8.08
CA GLU A 582 -66.48 29.62 8.14
C GLU A 582 -65.81 28.70 9.18
N LEU A 583 -66.48 28.41 10.30
CA LEU A 583 -66.04 27.47 11.32
C LEU A 583 -66.24 25.99 10.95
N LYS A 584 -66.80 25.70 9.76
CA LYS A 584 -67.20 24.37 9.29
C LYS A 584 -68.18 23.64 10.23
N ASP A 585 -68.92 24.37 11.07
CA ASP A 585 -69.89 23.83 12.03
C ASP A 585 -71.27 23.64 11.39
N SER A 586 -71.42 22.53 10.65
CA SER A 586 -72.62 22.22 9.88
C SER A 586 -73.88 22.06 10.73
N ASN A 587 -73.73 21.64 11.99
CA ASN A 587 -74.86 21.47 12.90
C ASN A 587 -75.47 22.83 13.25
N ASN A 588 -74.62 23.81 13.60
CA ASN A 588 -75.08 25.15 13.93
C ASN A 588 -75.53 25.94 12.69
N VAL A 589 -74.93 25.72 11.51
CA VAL A 589 -75.47 26.27 10.25
C VAL A 589 -76.92 25.80 10.03
N ASN A 590 -77.17 24.49 10.11
CA ASN A 590 -78.51 23.93 9.94
C ASN A 590 -79.52 24.44 10.98
N ASN A 591 -79.07 24.63 12.23
CA ASN A 591 -79.91 25.18 13.29
C ASN A 591 -80.26 26.66 13.02
N VAL A 592 -79.29 27.47 12.61
CA VAL A 592 -79.54 28.87 12.27
C VAL A 592 -80.40 29.02 11.02
N ASP A 593 -80.24 28.15 10.01
CA ASP A 593 -81.12 28.13 8.83
C ASP A 593 -82.59 27.86 9.19
N LYS A 594 -82.86 27.01 10.21
CA LYS A 594 -84.23 26.85 10.73
C LYS A 594 -84.78 28.16 11.31
N PHE A 595 -83.98 28.88 12.10
CA PHE A 595 -84.38 30.18 12.64
C PHE A 595 -84.56 31.24 11.55
N ILE A 596 -83.71 31.24 10.52
CA ILE A 596 -83.84 32.12 9.34
C ILE A 596 -85.16 31.83 8.62
N ASN A 597 -85.47 30.57 8.34
CA ASN A 597 -86.70 30.17 7.66
C ASN A 597 -87.95 30.56 8.47
N GLN A 598 -87.95 30.29 9.78
CA GLN A 598 -89.05 30.72 10.67
C GLN A 598 -89.22 32.24 10.69
N THR A 599 -88.12 33.01 10.69
CA THR A 599 -88.17 34.48 10.63
C THR A 599 -88.75 34.97 9.30
N GLN A 600 -88.39 34.33 8.18
CA GLN A 600 -88.95 34.65 6.85
C GLN A 600 -90.44 34.31 6.75
N GLU A 601 -90.87 33.19 7.33
CA GLU A 601 -92.29 32.85 7.44
C GLU A 601 -93.06 33.85 8.31
N PHE A 602 -92.46 34.34 9.41
CA PHE A 602 -93.06 35.39 10.24
C PHE A 602 -93.22 36.72 9.49
N ILE A 603 -92.21 37.16 8.72
CA ILE A 603 -92.31 38.34 7.85
C ILE A 603 -93.43 38.16 6.82
N LYS A 604 -93.54 36.97 6.23
CA LYS A 604 -94.60 36.64 5.27
C LYS A 604 -95.98 36.69 5.93
N TYR A 605 -96.14 36.14 7.13
CA TYR A 605 -97.38 36.15 7.90
C TYR A 605 -97.80 37.57 8.32
N GLU A 606 -96.89 38.42 8.80
CA GLU A 606 -97.16 39.85 9.08
C GLU A 606 -97.61 40.58 7.79
N SER A 607 -96.96 40.32 6.65
CA SER A 607 -97.34 40.91 5.36
C SER A 607 -98.71 40.43 4.84
N GLU A 608 -99.12 39.20 5.18
CA GLU A 608 -100.43 38.63 4.84
C GLU A 608 -101.54 39.17 5.76
N LYS A 609 -101.22 39.41 7.04
CA LYS A 609 -102.14 40.04 8.02
C LYS A 609 -102.38 41.53 7.74
N GLU A 610 -101.36 42.23 7.22
CA GLU A 610 -101.51 43.61 6.75
C GLU A 610 -102.32 43.69 5.44
N LYS A 611 -102.27 42.67 4.58
CA LYS A 611 -103.14 42.54 3.39
C LYS A 611 -104.62 42.34 3.73
N GLU A 612 -104.95 41.56 4.76
CA GLU A 612 -106.35 41.40 5.20
C GLU A 612 -106.95 42.71 5.78
N PHE A 613 -106.15 43.53 6.44
CA PHE A 613 -106.59 44.84 6.97
C PHE A 613 -106.72 45.91 5.87
N ILE A 614 -105.92 45.82 4.81
CA ILE A 614 -105.98 46.70 3.63
C ILE A 614 -107.16 46.34 2.72
N GLN A 615 -107.54 45.06 2.62
CA GLN A 615 -108.60 44.58 1.73
C GLN A 615 -110.02 45.04 2.16
N GLN A 616 -110.24 45.36 3.43
CA GLN A 616 -111.47 46.02 3.93
C GLN A 616 -111.49 47.55 3.69
N SER A 617 -110.32 48.17 3.50
CA SER A 617 -110.13 49.61 3.29
C SER A 617 -110.06 50.00 1.80
N GLU A 618 -109.59 49.10 0.94
CA GLU A 618 -109.49 49.31 -0.52
C GLU A 618 -110.83 49.19 -1.27
N GLN A 619 -111.79 48.39 -0.75
CA GLN A 619 -113.16 48.36 -1.30
C GLN A 619 -113.88 49.73 -1.21
N SER A 620 -113.52 50.55 -0.21
CA SER A 620 -114.09 51.89 -0.01
C SER A 620 -113.38 52.96 -0.85
N LYS A 621 -112.12 52.74 -1.26
CA LYS A 621 -111.31 53.68 -2.05
C LYS A 621 -111.52 53.56 -3.56
N LEU A 622 -111.77 52.35 -4.07
CA LEU A 622 -112.03 52.10 -5.49
C LEU A 622 -113.37 52.70 -5.97
N GLU A 623 -114.35 52.82 -5.06
CA GLU A 623 -115.67 53.44 -5.32
C GLU A 623 -115.63 54.99 -5.31
N ILE A 624 -114.60 55.59 -4.69
CA ILE A 624 -114.37 57.05 -4.67
C ILE A 624 -113.65 57.49 -5.96
N GLN A 625 -112.73 56.67 -6.48
CA GLN A 625 -111.94 56.99 -7.67
C GLN A 625 -112.75 56.93 -8.98
N LEU A 626 -113.74 56.03 -9.07
CA LEU A 626 -114.72 55.99 -10.16
C LEU A 626 -115.74 57.16 -10.11
N LYS A 627 -116.02 57.70 -8.93
CA LYS A 627 -116.86 58.91 -8.77
C LYS A 627 -116.12 60.19 -9.15
N GLU A 628 -114.81 60.28 -8.96
CA GLU A 628 -114.02 61.47 -9.32
C GLU A 628 -113.86 61.66 -10.84
N GLU A 629 -113.77 60.57 -11.63
CA GLU A 629 -113.79 60.63 -13.10
C GLU A 629 -115.19 60.93 -13.67
N GLU A 630 -116.26 60.45 -13.04
CA GLU A 630 -117.65 60.83 -13.36
C GLU A 630 -117.93 62.32 -13.05
N ILE A 631 -117.39 62.86 -11.94
CA ILE A 631 -117.56 64.26 -11.55
C ILE A 631 -116.89 65.22 -12.56
N GLU A 632 -115.74 64.86 -13.12
CA GLU A 632 -115.03 65.73 -14.08
C GLU A 632 -115.70 65.74 -15.48
N GLN A 633 -116.27 64.62 -15.92
CA GLN A 633 -117.10 64.59 -17.14
C GLN A 633 -118.42 65.36 -16.97
N GLU A 634 -119.03 65.29 -15.78
CA GLU A 634 -120.25 66.05 -15.45
C GLU A 634 -119.98 67.56 -15.33
N ARG A 635 -118.77 67.97 -14.89
CA ARG A 635 -118.32 69.38 -14.87
C ARG A 635 -118.27 69.99 -16.27
N ILE A 636 -117.67 69.29 -17.23
CA ILE A 636 -117.58 69.71 -18.64
C ILE A 636 -118.98 69.84 -19.26
N LYS A 637 -119.89 68.93 -18.93
CA LYS A 637 -121.29 68.97 -19.37
C LYS A 637 -122.06 70.17 -18.81
N ARG A 638 -121.86 70.53 -17.53
CA ARG A 638 -122.47 71.71 -16.91
C ARG A 638 -121.93 73.04 -17.47
N GLU A 639 -120.65 73.13 -17.79
CA GLU A 639 -120.07 74.33 -18.43
C GLU A 639 -120.64 74.59 -19.84
N LYS A 640 -121.01 73.54 -20.57
CA LYS A 640 -121.69 73.68 -21.87
C LYS A 640 -123.12 74.21 -21.70
N ILE A 641 -123.90 73.64 -20.77
CA ILE A 641 -125.27 74.09 -20.46
C ILE A 641 -125.29 75.56 -20.03
N SER A 642 -124.32 75.99 -19.21
CA SER A 642 -124.19 77.39 -18.77
C SER A 642 -124.04 78.37 -19.94
N ARG A 643 -123.23 78.03 -20.96
CA ARG A 643 -123.02 78.88 -22.14
C ARG A 643 -124.27 79.01 -23.02
N ASP A 644 -125.03 77.94 -23.18
CA ASP A 644 -126.25 77.94 -24.00
C ASP A 644 -127.35 78.80 -23.36
N ILE A 645 -127.48 78.78 -22.02
CA ILE A 645 -128.41 79.66 -21.28
C ILE A 645 -128.02 81.14 -21.43
N GLU A 646 -126.73 81.46 -21.35
CA GLU A 646 -126.21 82.82 -21.53
C GLU A 646 -126.50 83.34 -22.95
N SER A 647 -126.30 82.50 -23.97
CA SER A 647 -126.62 82.84 -25.37
C SER A 647 -128.11 83.12 -25.58
N ALA A 648 -128.99 82.26 -25.07
CA ALA A 648 -130.44 82.44 -25.18
C ALA A 648 -130.93 83.73 -24.50
N THR A 649 -130.37 84.05 -23.33
CA THR A 649 -130.69 85.28 -22.59
C THR A 649 -130.23 86.52 -23.36
N ASN A 650 -129.09 86.47 -24.04
CA ASN A 650 -128.59 87.57 -24.86
C ASN A 650 -129.51 87.84 -26.08
N PHE A 651 -130.03 86.80 -26.73
CA PHE A 651 -131.02 86.96 -27.80
C PHE A 651 -132.34 87.58 -27.30
N GLU A 652 -132.80 87.22 -26.10
CA GLU A 652 -133.98 87.87 -25.49
C GLU A 652 -133.74 89.37 -25.25
N ILE A 653 -132.56 89.75 -24.74
CA ILE A 653 -132.19 91.16 -24.54
C ILE A 653 -132.15 91.91 -25.87
N GLN A 654 -131.60 91.30 -26.93
CA GLN A 654 -131.61 91.89 -28.26
C GLN A 654 -133.04 92.04 -28.80
N GLY A 655 -133.91 91.07 -28.54
CA GLY A 655 -135.34 91.18 -28.84
C GLY A 655 -135.99 92.37 -28.13
N ASP A 656 -135.75 92.52 -26.82
CA ASP A 656 -136.26 93.64 -26.03
C ASP A 656 -135.77 95.00 -26.57
N GLN A 657 -134.50 95.08 -27.00
CA GLN A 657 -133.95 96.28 -27.64
C GLN A 657 -134.64 96.60 -28.98
N MET A 658 -134.84 95.60 -29.84
CA MET A 658 -135.51 95.79 -31.14
C MET A 658 -136.99 96.18 -30.95
N TYR A 659 -137.65 95.62 -29.95
CA TYR A 659 -139.02 95.99 -29.57
C TYR A 659 -139.12 97.48 -29.19
N VAL A 660 -138.20 97.97 -28.36
CA VAL A 660 -138.15 99.39 -27.95
C VAL A 660 -137.89 100.31 -29.14
N LEU A 661 -137.06 99.87 -30.09
CA LEU A 661 -136.80 100.58 -31.36
C LEU A 661 -137.95 100.49 -32.36
N LYS A 662 -139.06 99.82 -32.02
CA LYS A 662 -140.24 99.56 -32.86
C LYS A 662 -139.94 98.72 -34.12
N ARG A 663 -138.85 97.96 -34.13
CA ARG A 663 -138.50 97.01 -35.20
C ARG A 663 -139.11 95.64 -34.88
N TYR A 664 -140.44 95.56 -34.94
CA TYR A 664 -141.18 94.42 -34.37
C TYR A 664 -140.90 93.08 -35.05
N LEU A 665 -140.69 93.04 -36.37
CA LEU A 665 -140.29 91.83 -37.10
C LEU A 665 -138.96 91.24 -36.58
N GLU A 666 -137.97 92.10 -36.36
CA GLU A 666 -136.65 91.68 -35.87
C GLU A 666 -136.70 91.30 -34.40
N SER A 667 -137.53 91.99 -33.61
CA SER A 667 -137.81 91.61 -32.23
C SER A 667 -138.38 90.21 -32.13
N ILE A 668 -139.35 89.85 -32.98
CA ILE A 668 -139.95 88.51 -33.02
C ILE A 668 -138.88 87.47 -33.35
N SER A 669 -138.10 87.70 -34.41
CA SER A 669 -137.01 86.80 -34.81
C SER A 669 -136.02 86.53 -33.67
N LYS A 670 -135.65 87.57 -32.90
CA LYS A 670 -134.73 87.42 -31.77
C LYS A 670 -135.33 86.66 -30.59
N TYR A 671 -136.62 86.87 -30.31
CA TYR A 671 -137.31 86.07 -29.30
C TYR A 671 -137.50 84.62 -29.73
N GLU A 672 -137.74 84.35 -31.01
CA GLU A 672 -137.80 82.98 -31.55
C GLU A 672 -136.45 82.27 -31.47
N GLU A 673 -135.34 82.97 -31.76
CA GLU A 673 -133.98 82.46 -31.56
C GLU A 673 -133.72 82.10 -30.09
N ALA A 674 -134.08 82.99 -29.16
CA ALA A 674 -133.98 82.72 -27.72
C ALA A 674 -134.85 81.52 -27.30
N LYS A 675 -136.09 81.46 -27.78
CA LYS A 675 -137.04 80.39 -27.47
C LYS A 675 -136.55 79.03 -27.98
N LYS A 676 -135.99 78.96 -29.18
CA LYS A 676 -135.45 77.73 -29.78
C LYS A 676 -134.30 77.14 -28.97
N ILE A 677 -133.41 77.97 -28.43
CA ILE A 677 -132.30 77.51 -27.58
C ILE A 677 -132.86 76.95 -26.26
N PHE A 678 -133.80 77.65 -25.62
CA PHE A 678 -134.43 77.15 -24.39
C PHE A 678 -135.27 75.88 -24.60
N GLU A 679 -135.91 75.71 -25.77
CA GLU A 679 -136.62 74.46 -26.13
C GLU A 679 -135.65 73.29 -26.32
N THR A 680 -134.50 73.55 -26.95
CA THR A 680 -133.45 72.53 -27.13
C THR A 680 -132.91 72.08 -25.77
N LEU A 681 -132.59 73.03 -24.89
CA LEU A 681 -132.15 72.74 -23.51
C LEU A 681 -133.23 72.00 -22.69
N LYS A 682 -134.52 72.29 -22.92
CA LYS A 682 -135.63 71.57 -22.28
C LYS A 682 -135.76 70.14 -22.77
N ASN A 683 -135.68 69.92 -24.08
CA ASN A 683 -135.81 68.58 -24.68
C ASN A 683 -134.64 67.66 -24.29
N GLU A 684 -133.46 68.23 -24.04
CA GLU A 684 -132.30 67.50 -23.50
C GLU A 684 -132.38 67.24 -21.98
N GLY A 685 -133.46 67.68 -21.31
CA GLY A 685 -133.66 67.53 -19.86
C GLY A 685 -132.85 68.51 -19.00
N ASN A 686 -132.16 69.47 -19.63
CA ASN A 686 -131.19 70.38 -19.01
C ASN A 686 -131.80 71.75 -18.61
N PHE A 687 -133.09 71.97 -18.89
CA PHE A 687 -133.80 73.21 -18.55
C PHE A 687 -135.31 72.93 -18.32
N ASN A 688 -135.80 73.06 -17.09
CA ASN A 688 -137.19 72.68 -16.75
C ASN A 688 -138.13 73.87 -16.45
N ASN A 689 -137.79 75.07 -16.92
CA ASN A 689 -138.58 76.27 -16.64
C ASN A 689 -139.57 76.56 -17.78
N GLN A 690 -140.71 75.87 -17.76
CA GLN A 690 -141.78 76.06 -18.76
C GLN A 690 -142.33 77.50 -18.79
N LEU A 691 -142.31 78.20 -17.65
CA LEU A 691 -142.75 79.61 -17.56
C LEU A 691 -141.86 80.54 -18.40
N LYS A 692 -140.57 80.23 -18.59
CA LYS A 692 -139.67 81.07 -19.40
C LYS A 692 -140.00 80.99 -20.90
N LEU A 693 -140.40 79.82 -21.39
CA LEU A 693 -140.85 79.62 -22.77
C LEU A 693 -142.20 80.32 -23.01
N GLU A 694 -143.12 80.22 -22.05
CA GLU A 694 -144.39 80.95 -22.09
C GLU A 694 -144.18 82.48 -22.05
N TYR A 695 -143.20 82.96 -21.29
CA TYR A 695 -142.87 84.38 -21.22
C TYR A 695 -142.31 84.92 -22.54
N LEU A 696 -141.42 84.18 -23.20
CA LEU A 696 -140.91 84.53 -24.53
C LEU A 696 -142.03 84.51 -25.58
N GLU A 697 -142.94 83.53 -25.50
CA GLU A 697 -144.12 83.47 -26.37
C GLU A 697 -145.00 84.71 -26.21
N ARG A 698 -145.24 85.16 -24.98
CA ARG A 698 -145.99 86.41 -24.73
C ARG A 698 -145.29 87.64 -25.30
N LYS A 699 -143.96 87.70 -25.23
CA LYS A 699 -143.17 88.78 -25.84
C LYS A 699 -143.26 88.78 -27.38
N ILE A 700 -143.27 87.58 -27.99
CA ILE A 700 -143.53 87.41 -29.43
C ILE A 700 -144.94 87.92 -29.77
N LYS A 701 -145.97 87.43 -29.08
CA LYS A 701 -147.35 87.87 -29.30
C LYS A 701 -147.54 89.36 -29.10
N ARG A 702 -146.90 89.93 -28.09
CA ARG A 702 -146.88 91.38 -27.87
C ARG A 702 -146.28 92.13 -29.07
N SER A 703 -145.18 91.65 -29.63
CA SER A 703 -144.53 92.24 -30.79
C SER A 703 -145.38 92.10 -32.05
N GLU A 704 -146.04 90.95 -32.24
CA GLU A 704 -146.97 90.70 -33.34
C GLU A 704 -148.16 91.67 -33.33
N VAL A 705 -148.69 92.03 -32.15
CA VAL A 705 -149.79 93.00 -32.05
C VAL A 705 -149.41 94.34 -32.69
N PHE A 706 -148.25 94.89 -32.32
CA PHE A 706 -147.84 96.19 -32.84
C PHE A 706 -147.38 96.12 -34.30
N LEU A 707 -146.82 94.98 -34.73
CA LEU A 707 -146.55 94.73 -36.14
C LEU A 707 -147.84 94.74 -36.96
N TYR A 708 -148.87 94.02 -36.53
CA TYR A 708 -150.17 94.00 -37.20
C TYR A 708 -150.91 95.34 -37.10
N GLU A 709 -150.72 96.11 -36.02
CA GLU A 709 -151.19 97.51 -35.96
C GLU A 709 -150.50 98.37 -37.03
N GLU A 710 -149.18 98.23 -37.22
CA GLU A 710 -148.43 98.97 -38.23
C GLU A 710 -148.80 98.55 -39.67
N GLU A 711 -148.94 97.26 -39.92
CA GLU A 711 -149.43 96.73 -41.20
C GLU A 711 -150.86 97.18 -41.48
N GLY A 712 -151.74 97.16 -40.47
CA GLY A 712 -153.10 97.67 -40.56
C GLY A 712 -153.13 99.18 -40.86
N ASP A 713 -152.27 99.96 -40.21
CA ASP A 713 -152.08 101.39 -40.47
C ASP A 713 -151.61 101.64 -41.91
N LYS A 714 -150.71 100.79 -42.42
CA LYS A 714 -150.18 100.86 -43.79
C LYS A 714 -151.26 100.52 -44.83
N GLU A 715 -151.98 99.41 -44.66
CA GLU A 715 -153.07 99.01 -45.55
C GLU A 715 -154.25 100.01 -45.50
N SER A 716 -154.52 100.59 -44.34
CA SER A 716 -155.47 101.68 -44.15
C SER A 716 -155.06 102.93 -44.94
N LYS A 717 -153.78 103.30 -44.94
CA LYS A 717 -153.25 104.38 -45.80
C LYS A 717 -153.38 104.03 -47.28
N ASN A 718 -153.15 102.77 -47.66
CA ASN A 718 -153.33 102.27 -49.02
C ASN A 718 -154.81 102.09 -49.43
N LYS A 719 -155.75 102.41 -48.53
CA LYS A 719 -157.20 102.27 -48.72
C LYS A 719 -157.66 100.82 -48.95
N ASN A 720 -156.84 99.84 -48.60
CA ASN A 720 -157.18 98.43 -48.65
C ASN A 720 -157.93 98.02 -47.37
N TRP A 721 -159.18 98.49 -47.27
CA TRP A 721 -159.91 98.49 -46.00
C TRP A 721 -160.17 97.11 -45.42
N LYS A 722 -160.41 96.10 -46.26
CA LYS A 722 -160.60 94.70 -45.80
C LYS A 722 -159.33 94.10 -45.21
N GLU A 723 -158.18 94.32 -45.86
CA GLU A 723 -156.92 93.80 -45.33
C GLU A 723 -156.49 94.58 -44.09
N ALA A 724 -156.69 95.90 -44.06
CA ALA A 724 -156.47 96.70 -42.86
C ALA A 724 -157.35 96.23 -41.68
N GLU A 725 -158.64 95.96 -41.92
CA GLU A 725 -159.55 95.41 -40.90
C GLU A 725 -159.05 94.06 -40.39
N LYS A 726 -158.68 93.15 -41.28
CA LYS A 726 -158.12 91.84 -40.92
C LYS A 726 -156.84 91.98 -40.08
N LYS A 727 -155.93 92.89 -40.44
CA LYS A 727 -154.70 93.14 -39.68
C LYS A 727 -154.97 93.70 -38.28
N TYR A 728 -155.91 94.64 -38.14
CA TYR A 728 -156.30 95.11 -36.81
C TYR A 728 -157.07 94.05 -36.00
N GLU A 729 -157.82 93.15 -36.64
CA GLU A 729 -158.43 92.00 -35.97
C GLU A 729 -157.38 91.00 -35.47
N GLN A 730 -156.36 90.70 -36.27
CA GLN A 730 -155.22 89.88 -35.86
C GLN A 730 -154.44 90.52 -34.71
N ALA A 731 -154.23 91.84 -34.77
CA ALA A 731 -153.66 92.60 -33.66
C ALA A 731 -154.52 92.43 -32.41
N LYS A 732 -155.85 92.57 -32.51
CA LYS A 732 -156.77 92.43 -31.39
C LYS A 732 -156.81 91.03 -30.79
N GLU A 733 -156.75 90.00 -31.61
CA GLU A 733 -156.74 88.60 -31.15
C GLU A 733 -155.48 88.32 -30.32
N ASN A 734 -154.32 88.75 -30.81
CA ASN A 734 -153.03 88.58 -30.13
C ASN A 734 -152.91 89.40 -28.83
N ILE A 735 -153.65 90.51 -28.68
CA ILE A 735 -153.67 91.27 -27.42
C ILE A 735 -154.08 90.35 -26.25
N LYS A 736 -155.08 89.48 -26.44
CA LYS A 736 -155.55 88.54 -25.39
C LYS A 736 -154.49 87.52 -24.96
N LEU A 737 -153.48 87.30 -25.79
CA LEU A 737 -152.39 86.35 -25.58
C LEU A 737 -151.08 87.03 -25.17
N SER A 738 -151.12 88.34 -24.90
CA SER A 738 -149.97 89.17 -24.59
C SER A 738 -150.22 90.11 -23.41
N ASP A 739 -149.16 90.62 -22.79
CA ASP A 739 -149.27 91.52 -21.64
C ASP A 739 -149.27 93.01 -22.10
N ILE A 740 -150.21 93.39 -22.97
CA ILE A 740 -150.35 94.77 -23.47
C ILE A 740 -151.23 95.60 -22.53
N ASN A 741 -150.91 96.89 -22.40
CA ASN A 741 -151.69 97.78 -21.54
C ASN A 741 -153.06 98.11 -22.17
N ILE A 742 -154.03 98.42 -21.32
CA ILE A 742 -155.42 98.66 -21.73
C ILE A 742 -155.53 99.89 -22.67
N GLU A 743 -154.63 100.86 -22.55
CA GLU A 743 -154.62 102.06 -23.40
C GLU A 743 -154.27 101.74 -24.86
N ASP A 744 -153.26 100.90 -25.09
CA ASP A 744 -152.86 100.40 -26.42
C ASP A 744 -153.97 99.53 -27.03
N GLU A 745 -154.63 98.70 -26.22
CA GLU A 745 -155.80 97.92 -26.65
C GLU A 745 -156.93 98.83 -27.12
N GLN A 746 -157.30 99.84 -26.32
CA GLN A 746 -158.33 100.81 -26.70
C GLN A 746 -157.95 101.60 -27.95
N ARG A 747 -156.66 101.90 -28.16
CA ARG A 747 -156.16 102.55 -29.38
C ARG A 747 -156.38 101.68 -30.61
N ILE A 748 -155.99 100.41 -30.56
CA ILE A 748 -156.18 99.46 -31.66
C ILE A 748 -157.68 99.24 -31.91
N ASP A 749 -158.48 99.14 -30.86
CA ASP A 749 -159.94 98.98 -30.98
C ASP A 749 -160.61 100.20 -31.63
N LYS A 750 -160.13 101.40 -31.33
CA LYS A 750 -160.59 102.64 -31.96
C LYS A 750 -160.19 102.69 -33.43
N LYS A 751 -158.98 102.23 -33.79
CA LYS A 751 -158.53 102.10 -35.18
C LYS A 751 -159.37 101.07 -35.94
N LEU A 752 -159.61 99.89 -35.35
CA LEU A 752 -160.46 98.85 -35.91
C LEU A 752 -161.90 99.35 -36.13
N LYS A 753 -162.54 99.96 -35.14
CA LYS A 753 -163.90 100.55 -35.27
C LYS A 753 -163.96 101.64 -36.35
N LYS A 754 -162.89 102.43 -36.50
CA LYS A 754 -162.79 103.45 -37.54
C LYS A 754 -162.71 102.81 -38.94
N ILE A 755 -161.98 101.71 -39.08
CA ILE A 755 -161.86 100.97 -40.34
C ILE A 755 -163.12 100.18 -40.64
N GLN A 756 -163.72 99.49 -39.68
CA GLN A 756 -165.03 98.83 -39.82
C GLN A 756 -166.12 99.79 -40.32
N LYS A 757 -166.14 101.04 -39.85
CA LYS A 757 -167.03 102.09 -40.39
C LYS A 757 -166.71 102.48 -41.83
N LYS A 758 -165.45 102.35 -42.28
CA LYS A 758 -165.04 102.57 -43.67
C LYS A 758 -165.31 101.35 -44.55
N THR A 759 -165.06 100.12 -44.09
CA THR A 759 -165.39 98.89 -44.81
C THR A 759 -166.91 98.74 -44.98
N ASN A 760 -167.69 99.13 -43.97
CA ASN A 760 -169.16 99.13 -44.03
C ASN A 760 -169.77 100.41 -44.66
N LYS A 761 -168.97 101.39 -45.11
CA LYS A 761 -169.48 102.59 -45.79
C LYS A 761 -169.82 102.30 -47.25
N LYS A 762 -171.01 101.72 -47.46
CA LYS A 762 -171.77 101.81 -48.71
C LYS A 762 -172.42 103.20 -48.85
N TRP A 763 -171.63 104.26 -48.96
CA TRP A 763 -172.09 105.58 -49.45
C TRP A 763 -172.15 105.60 -50.99
N TRP A 764 -172.73 104.53 -51.56
CA TRP A 764 -173.07 104.32 -52.98
C TRP A 764 -174.30 103.40 -53.14
N GLN A 765 -175.21 103.35 -52.14
CA GLN A 765 -176.59 102.83 -52.31
C GLN A 765 -177.65 103.69 -51.58
N PHE A 766 -177.41 105.01 -51.46
CA PHE A 766 -178.50 106.01 -51.29
C PHE A 766 -178.67 106.86 -52.56
N TRP A 767 -177.91 106.55 -53.61
CA TRP A 767 -178.07 107.05 -54.98
C TRP A 767 -178.01 105.86 -55.96
N LYS A 768 -178.72 104.79 -55.60
CA LYS A 768 -179.45 103.88 -56.48
C LYS A 768 -180.44 103.09 -55.64
#